data_AF-A0A7K7L4K7-F1
#
_entry.id   AF-A0A7K7L4K7-F1
#
_cell.length_a   1.000
_cell.length_b   1.000
_cell.length_c   1.000
_cell.angle_alpha   90.00
_cell.angle_beta   90.00
_cell.angle_gamma   90.00
#
_symmetry.space_group_name_H-M   'P 1'
#
loop_
_entity.id
_entity.type
_entity.pdbx_description
1 polymer ?
#
loop_
_entity_poly.entity_id
_entity_poly.type
_entity_poly.pdbx_seq_one_letter_code
_entity_poly.pdbx_strand_id
1 'polypeptide(L)'
;AAIVLCLDVGFTMSNSYPGEESSLEQAKKVMTKFVQRQVFAESKDEVAVVLFGTDGTRNGLASEDQYQNITVHRSLMLPDFDLLEDIQTVIQPGSQQADFLDAIIVCMDLLQKETVGKKFEKRHIELFTDLNSPVSEDQLEIIVANLKKTGTSLQFFLPFPVNDDDGGADTSARVHSHLHQNSFPRKGLTEQQKEGVDVVTKLMHTLDEGGELEEIYTFRESLERLSMFKKIERRPAPWSCQLTIGSNLSIRIVAYKSVTEEKVKKMWMVVDAKTLKKEDVQKETVYCLNDDDETEVQKDDTIQGFRYGSDIIPFSKEDEEQMKYKAEAKCFSVLGFSRASQIQRHCYMGNQVLKVFAAKDDENAAVAFSALVHALDELKVVAIVRYVYDRRCNPQIGVAFPYIKDAYECLIYVQLPYMEDVRQYMFSSLKNNKKFSPTADQLSAVDSLIDSMNLVYEDDDGETFEDLFKPSKIPNPHFQRLYQCLQHKAFHPNEPLPPIEQHLLEMLEMPCVVKERCQVPLEKVKALFPLKDVGKKKEEKTAQDIFKDDNEDGHNPKKQKIEDEEDSFSIIKLAEGNVTSVGSVNPAEDFRILVRQKNADFKDVSQQLINRIDQFLEHKSSQYYMKGINCIRVFREESIKLSKVRCFNDFLQALKSKVEDKALVDFWEIVVQ
;
A
#
# COMPACT_ATOMS: atom_id res chain seq x y z
N ALA A 1 21.21 -3.22 5.79
CA ALA A 1 22.08 -3.99 4.89
C ALA A 1 23.04 -3.02 4.20
N ALA A 2 24.16 -3.53 3.69
CA ALA A 2 25.04 -2.79 2.79
C ALA A 2 24.86 -3.41 1.39
N ILE A 3 24.52 -2.60 0.40
CA ILE A 3 24.09 -3.05 -0.91
C ILE A 3 24.90 -2.32 -1.98
N VAL A 4 25.42 -3.07 -2.96
CA VAL A 4 26.06 -2.47 -4.14
C VAL A 4 25.24 -2.81 -5.37
N LEU A 5 24.77 -1.78 -6.08
CA LEU A 5 24.17 -1.91 -7.39
C LEU A 5 25.29 -1.80 -8.42
N CYS A 6 25.60 -2.90 -9.10
CA CYS A 6 26.62 -2.99 -10.13
C CYS A 6 25.96 -2.99 -11.50
N LEU A 7 26.03 -1.88 -12.23
CA LEU A 7 25.36 -1.70 -13.52
C LEU A 7 26.36 -1.70 -14.67
N ASP A 8 26.09 -2.54 -15.67
CA ASP A 8 26.74 -2.49 -16.96
C ASP A 8 26.21 -1.29 -17.75
N VAL A 9 27.11 -0.37 -18.09
CA VAL A 9 26.83 0.78 -18.95
C VAL A 9 27.59 0.68 -20.28
N GLY A 10 28.14 -0.49 -20.61
CA GLY A 10 28.88 -0.67 -21.85
C GLY A 10 28.04 -0.45 -23.10
N PHE A 11 28.71 -0.30 -24.24
CA PHE A 11 28.05 -0.01 -25.52
C PHE A 11 26.95 -1.05 -25.87
N THR A 12 27.16 -2.32 -25.54
CA THR A 12 26.23 -3.41 -25.86
C THR A 12 24.88 -3.28 -25.17
N MET A 13 24.87 -2.75 -23.94
CA MET A 13 23.66 -2.51 -23.14
C MET A 13 22.71 -1.48 -23.77
N SER A 14 23.23 -0.62 -24.65
CA SER A 14 22.45 0.40 -25.36
C SER A 14 21.79 -0.10 -26.65
N ASN A 15 22.13 -1.30 -27.11
CA ASN A 15 21.54 -1.86 -28.31
C ASN A 15 20.07 -2.26 -28.07
N SER A 16 19.17 -1.76 -28.90
CA SER A 16 17.77 -2.18 -28.91
C SER A 16 17.20 -2.25 -30.32
N TYR A 17 16.16 -3.06 -30.50
CA TYR A 17 15.38 -3.07 -31.73
C TYR A 17 14.38 -1.90 -31.74
N PRO A 18 13.99 -1.38 -32.93
CA PRO A 18 12.98 -0.33 -33.01
C PRO A 18 11.67 -0.75 -32.32
N GLY A 19 11.30 -0.03 -31.25
CA GLY A 19 10.10 -0.31 -30.45
C GLY A 19 10.33 -1.15 -29.20
N GLU A 20 11.56 -1.63 -28.96
CA GLU A 20 11.96 -2.28 -27.71
C GLU A 20 12.86 -1.35 -26.89
N GLU A 21 12.69 -1.40 -25.57
CA GLU A 21 13.56 -0.69 -24.63
C GLU A 21 14.91 -1.38 -24.57
N SER A 22 15.98 -0.59 -24.49
CA SER A 22 17.33 -1.12 -24.35
C SER A 22 17.52 -1.86 -23.01
N SER A 23 18.44 -2.82 -22.98
CA SER A 23 18.82 -3.53 -21.75
C SER A 23 19.22 -2.55 -20.64
N LEU A 24 19.92 -1.46 -21.00
CA LEU A 24 20.27 -0.39 -20.07
C LEU A 24 19.04 0.32 -19.50
N GLU A 25 18.06 0.69 -20.32
CA GLU A 25 16.84 1.34 -19.83
C GLU A 25 16.01 0.42 -18.94
N GLN A 26 15.91 -0.87 -19.28
CA GLN A 26 15.25 -1.88 -18.45
C GLN A 26 15.96 -2.02 -17.09
N ALA A 27 17.29 -2.14 -17.09
CA ALA A 27 18.09 -2.19 -15.86
C ALA A 27 17.93 -0.93 -15.01
N LYS A 28 17.99 0.26 -15.63
CA LYS A 28 17.76 1.55 -14.95
C LYS A 28 16.37 1.61 -14.32
N LYS A 29 15.33 1.08 -14.98
CA LYS A 29 13.99 0.99 -14.39
C LYS A 29 13.99 0.09 -13.16
N VAL A 30 14.55 -1.11 -13.25
CA VAL A 30 14.62 -2.06 -12.12
C VAL A 30 15.37 -1.42 -10.94
N MET A 31 16.53 -0.80 -11.18
CA MET A 31 17.28 -0.05 -10.16
C MET A 31 16.50 1.11 -9.58
N THR A 32 15.78 1.88 -10.40
CA THR A 32 14.94 2.99 -9.94
C THR A 32 13.85 2.49 -9.00
N LYS A 33 13.18 1.37 -9.33
CA LYS A 33 12.15 0.77 -8.47
C LYS A 33 12.72 0.29 -7.13
N PHE A 34 13.91 -0.30 -7.17
CA PHE A 34 14.63 -0.69 -5.96
C PHE A 34 14.91 0.51 -5.07
N VAL A 35 15.56 1.55 -5.61
CA VAL A 35 15.94 2.75 -4.85
C VAL A 35 14.72 3.51 -4.34
N GLN A 36 13.67 3.66 -5.17
CA GLN A 36 12.38 4.26 -4.76
C GLN A 36 11.85 3.60 -3.49
N ARG A 37 11.84 2.26 -3.46
CA ARG A 37 11.37 1.51 -2.31
C ARG A 37 12.23 1.78 -1.06
N GLN A 38 13.55 1.85 -1.20
CA GLN A 38 14.44 2.14 -0.08
C GLN A 38 14.22 3.55 0.48
N VAL A 39 14.11 4.55 -0.39
CA VAL A 39 13.90 5.96 -0.02
C VAL A 39 12.53 6.15 0.64
N PHE A 40 11.44 5.72 -0.01
CA PHE A 40 10.10 5.99 0.49
C PHE A 40 9.68 5.10 1.67
N ALA A 41 10.23 3.89 1.79
CA ALA A 41 10.03 3.04 2.97
C ALA A 41 10.93 3.42 4.16
N GLU A 42 11.82 4.41 4.01
CA GLU A 42 12.82 4.87 4.99
C GLU A 42 13.64 3.71 5.53
N SER A 43 14.18 2.91 4.61
CA SER A 43 15.10 1.84 5.01
C SER A 43 16.39 2.43 5.58
N LYS A 44 17.03 1.67 6.46
CA LYS A 44 18.38 1.98 6.98
C LYS A 44 19.47 1.29 6.15
N ASP A 45 19.10 0.80 4.97
CA ASP A 45 20.03 0.16 4.06
C ASP A 45 20.87 1.24 3.38
N GLU A 46 22.18 1.05 3.40
CA GLU A 46 23.09 1.91 2.65
C GLU A 46 23.34 1.26 1.28
N VAL A 47 23.29 2.08 0.23
CA VAL A 47 23.42 1.68 -1.17
C VAL A 47 24.62 2.39 -1.77
N ALA A 48 25.44 1.63 -2.49
CA ALA A 48 26.50 2.14 -3.36
C ALA A 48 26.17 1.80 -4.82
N VAL A 49 26.72 2.57 -5.76
CA VAL A 49 26.56 2.32 -7.21
C VAL A 49 27.92 2.21 -7.85
N VAL A 50 28.17 1.08 -8.50
CA VAL A 50 29.35 0.80 -9.31
C VAL A 50 28.89 0.62 -10.75
N LEU A 51 29.56 1.31 -11.66
CA LEU A 51 29.32 1.24 -13.10
C LEU A 51 30.51 0.58 -13.76
N PHE A 52 30.29 -0.33 -14.70
CA PHE A 52 31.35 -0.93 -15.51
C PHE A 52 31.02 -0.80 -17.00
N GLY A 53 32.07 -0.73 -17.84
CA GLY A 53 31.93 -0.31 -19.24
C GLY A 53 31.93 1.21 -19.42
N THR A 54 32.42 1.97 -18.43
CA THR A 54 32.51 3.44 -18.51
C THR A 54 33.70 3.91 -19.35
N ASP A 55 33.59 5.08 -19.97
CA ASP A 55 34.70 5.68 -20.75
C ASP A 55 35.95 6.02 -19.92
N GLY A 56 35.78 6.25 -18.62
CA GLY A 56 36.87 6.46 -17.66
C GLY A 56 36.92 5.39 -16.59
N THR A 57 38.00 5.40 -15.81
CA THR A 57 38.20 4.50 -14.66
C THR A 57 38.26 5.31 -13.38
N ARG A 58 37.41 4.99 -12.41
CA ARG A 58 37.43 5.59 -11.06
C ARG A 58 37.10 4.55 -10.01
N ASN A 59 38.07 3.71 -9.66
CA ASN A 59 37.94 2.76 -8.56
C ASN A 59 39.27 2.64 -7.80
N GLY A 60 39.22 2.15 -6.56
CA GLY A 60 40.39 2.11 -5.68
C GLY A 60 41.38 0.97 -5.96
N LEU A 61 41.09 0.10 -6.93
CA LEU A 61 41.92 -1.03 -7.34
C LEU A 61 42.57 -0.84 -8.71
N ALA A 62 42.19 0.22 -9.44
CA ALA A 62 42.66 0.49 -10.79
C ALA A 62 44.20 0.54 -10.85
N SER A 63 44.77 -0.29 -11.71
CA SER A 63 46.19 -0.32 -12.07
C SER A 63 46.31 -0.25 -13.59
N GLU A 64 47.50 0.00 -14.15
CA GLU A 64 47.65 0.32 -15.59
C GLU A 64 46.90 -0.65 -16.54
N ASP A 65 46.82 -1.94 -16.20
CA ASP A 65 46.17 -2.96 -17.05
C ASP A 65 44.98 -3.71 -16.40
N GLN A 66 44.64 -3.46 -15.12
CA GLN A 66 43.58 -4.20 -14.42
C GLN A 66 42.51 -3.27 -13.83
N TYR A 67 41.27 -3.77 -13.77
CA TYR A 67 40.10 -3.05 -13.25
C TYR A 67 39.83 -1.72 -13.99
N GLN A 68 40.09 -1.69 -15.30
CA GLN A 68 39.83 -0.56 -16.17
C GLN A 68 38.35 -0.44 -16.51
N ASN A 69 37.91 0.77 -16.89
CA ASN A 69 36.54 1.06 -17.31
C ASN A 69 35.48 0.76 -16.25
N ILE A 70 35.89 0.75 -14.98
CA ILE A 70 35.02 0.59 -13.81
C ILE A 70 35.08 1.86 -12.96
N THR A 71 33.90 2.40 -12.67
CA THR A 71 33.70 3.65 -11.94
C THR A 71 32.80 3.41 -10.74
N VAL A 72 33.30 3.67 -9.54
CA VAL A 72 32.47 3.85 -8.35
C VAL A 72 31.76 5.19 -8.52
N HIS A 73 30.51 5.15 -8.98
CA HIS A 73 29.69 6.34 -9.20
C HIS A 73 29.29 6.96 -7.86
N ARG A 74 28.95 6.11 -6.88
CA ARG A 74 28.55 6.54 -5.55
C ARG A 74 29.03 5.56 -4.48
N SER A 75 29.66 6.09 -3.43
CA SER A 75 30.01 5.35 -2.21
C SER A 75 28.77 4.95 -1.41
N LEU A 76 28.95 4.01 -0.49
CA LEU A 76 27.94 3.44 0.39
C LEU A 76 27.37 4.51 1.33
N MET A 77 26.12 4.91 1.06
CA MET A 77 25.38 5.86 1.88
C MET A 77 23.87 5.59 1.81
N LEU A 78 23.08 6.26 2.64
CA LEU A 78 21.63 6.17 2.53
C LEU A 78 21.17 6.72 1.17
N PRO A 79 20.29 6.00 0.45
CA PRO A 79 19.77 6.47 -0.82
C PRO A 79 18.90 7.72 -0.63
N ASP A 80 18.96 8.64 -1.58
CA ASP A 80 18.24 9.90 -1.59
C ASP A 80 17.64 10.20 -2.98
N PHE A 81 17.03 11.37 -3.12
CA PHE A 81 16.46 11.83 -4.40
C PHE A 81 17.54 12.09 -5.45
N ASP A 82 18.72 12.54 -5.04
CA ASP A 82 19.86 12.76 -5.94
C ASP A 82 20.26 11.43 -6.62
N LEU A 83 20.25 10.30 -5.89
CA LEU A 83 20.51 8.98 -6.50
C LEU A 83 19.48 8.62 -7.58
N LEU A 84 18.20 8.92 -7.31
CA LEU A 84 17.12 8.63 -8.25
C LEU A 84 17.25 9.48 -9.52
N GLU A 85 17.62 10.76 -9.35
CA GLU A 85 17.88 11.67 -10.45
C GLU A 85 19.14 11.26 -11.24
N ASP A 86 20.21 10.86 -10.56
CA ASP A 86 21.45 10.38 -11.17
C ASP A 86 21.19 9.15 -12.03
N ILE A 87 20.45 8.17 -11.50
CA ILE A 87 20.06 6.98 -12.26
C ILE A 87 19.26 7.41 -13.50
N GLN A 88 18.27 8.28 -13.36
CA GLN A 88 17.42 8.65 -14.49
C GLN A 88 18.18 9.46 -15.57
N THR A 89 19.01 10.42 -15.17
CA THR A 89 19.53 11.49 -16.06
C THR A 89 21.05 11.47 -16.26
N VAL A 90 21.85 11.14 -15.25
CA VAL A 90 23.32 11.25 -15.28
C VAL A 90 23.96 9.99 -15.82
N ILE A 91 23.44 8.81 -15.46
CA ILE A 91 23.95 7.53 -15.96
C ILE A 91 23.57 7.37 -17.43
N GLN A 92 24.58 7.46 -18.29
CA GLN A 92 24.50 7.35 -19.75
C GLN A 92 25.32 6.14 -20.23
N PRO A 93 25.00 5.58 -21.41
CA PRO A 93 25.79 4.50 -22.00
C PRO A 93 27.22 4.99 -22.33
N GLY A 94 28.19 4.18 -21.94
CA GLY A 94 29.60 4.32 -22.31
C GLY A 94 29.93 3.67 -23.65
N SER A 95 31.14 3.95 -24.14
CA SER A 95 31.67 3.41 -25.39
C SER A 95 32.59 2.20 -25.22
N GLN A 96 32.86 1.82 -23.97
CA GLN A 96 33.82 0.78 -23.61
C GLN A 96 33.11 -0.47 -23.08
N GLN A 97 33.87 -1.55 -22.88
CA GLN A 97 33.43 -2.77 -22.23
C GLN A 97 34.37 -3.06 -21.06
N ALA A 98 33.88 -3.78 -20.06
CA ALA A 98 34.68 -4.22 -18.92
C ALA A 98 34.22 -5.61 -18.49
N ASP A 99 35.13 -6.37 -17.88
CA ASP A 99 34.79 -7.68 -17.32
C ASP A 99 33.89 -7.50 -16.08
N PHE A 100 32.78 -8.23 -16.06
CA PHE A 100 31.85 -8.20 -14.94
C PHE A 100 32.44 -8.87 -13.69
N LEU A 101 33.37 -9.82 -13.82
CA LEU A 101 34.07 -10.43 -12.68
C LEU A 101 35.00 -9.41 -12.00
N ASP A 102 35.70 -8.59 -12.78
CA ASP A 102 36.47 -7.45 -12.27
C ASP A 102 35.56 -6.44 -11.55
N ALA A 103 34.37 -6.18 -12.11
CA ALA A 103 33.38 -5.32 -11.47
C ALA A 103 32.89 -5.89 -10.12
N ILE A 104 32.67 -7.21 -10.02
CA ILE A 104 32.33 -7.88 -8.75
C ILE A 104 33.45 -7.68 -7.72
N ILE A 105 34.72 -7.82 -8.12
CA ILE A 105 35.86 -7.62 -7.21
C ILE A 105 35.90 -6.18 -6.69
N VAL A 106 35.69 -5.19 -7.56
CA VAL A 106 35.59 -3.78 -7.15
C VAL A 106 34.43 -3.58 -6.17
N CYS A 107 33.28 -4.22 -6.39
CA CYS A 107 32.14 -4.17 -5.46
C CYS A 107 32.49 -4.78 -4.09
N MET A 108 33.22 -5.90 -4.08
CA MET A 108 33.66 -6.57 -2.86
C MET A 108 34.67 -5.72 -2.07
N ASP A 109 35.62 -5.09 -2.74
CA ASP A 109 36.58 -4.16 -2.13
C ASP A 109 35.88 -2.94 -1.53
N LEU A 110 34.92 -2.36 -2.25
CA LEU A 110 34.11 -1.25 -1.77
C LEU A 110 33.34 -1.63 -0.50
N LEU A 111 32.63 -2.77 -0.52
CA LEU A 111 31.94 -3.31 0.66
C LEU A 111 32.91 -3.57 1.80
N GLN A 112 34.08 -4.14 1.53
CA GLN A 112 35.06 -4.43 2.56
C GLN A 112 35.58 -3.15 3.21
N LYS A 113 35.93 -2.11 2.43
CA LYS A 113 36.46 -0.84 2.95
C LYS A 113 35.41 -0.03 3.70
N GLU A 114 34.23 0.15 3.10
CA GLU A 114 33.23 1.09 3.62
C GLU A 114 32.32 0.51 4.69
N THR A 115 32.35 -0.82 4.91
CA THR A 115 31.66 -1.45 6.03
C THR A 115 32.53 -1.58 7.29
N VAL A 116 33.82 -1.24 7.25
CA VAL A 116 34.69 -1.23 8.44
C VAL A 116 34.17 -0.21 9.46
N GLY A 117 33.96 -0.66 10.69
CA GLY A 117 33.45 0.19 11.78
C GLY A 117 31.94 0.43 11.76
N LYS A 118 31.22 -0.03 10.72
CA LYS A 118 29.76 0.00 10.64
C LYS A 118 29.17 -1.40 10.88
N LYS A 119 27.99 -1.47 11.51
CA LYS A 119 27.30 -2.74 11.76
C LYS A 119 26.24 -3.00 10.70
N PHE A 120 26.49 -3.98 9.83
CA PHE A 120 25.51 -4.47 8.85
C PHE A 120 25.16 -5.92 9.13
N GLU A 121 23.86 -6.25 9.04
CA GLU A 121 23.38 -7.64 9.20
C GLU A 121 23.56 -8.49 7.94
N LYS A 122 23.58 -7.83 6.77
CA LYS A 122 23.68 -8.46 5.45
C LYS A 122 24.50 -7.57 4.51
N ARG A 123 25.27 -8.20 3.63
CA ARG A 123 26.00 -7.58 2.52
C ARG A 123 25.51 -8.22 1.23
N HIS A 124 25.20 -7.40 0.23
CA HIS A 124 24.59 -7.87 -1.00
C HIS A 124 25.10 -7.11 -2.22
N ILE A 125 25.31 -7.83 -3.32
CA ILE A 125 25.64 -7.26 -4.63
C ILE A 125 24.53 -7.65 -5.61
N GLU A 126 23.99 -6.66 -6.31
CA GLU A 126 23.01 -6.81 -7.38
C GLU A 126 23.68 -6.40 -8.69
N LEU A 127 23.82 -7.33 -9.64
CA LEU A 127 24.53 -7.10 -10.89
C LEU A 127 23.55 -7.09 -12.08
N PHE A 128 23.60 -6.03 -12.88
CA PHE A 128 22.74 -5.81 -14.04
C PHE A 128 23.60 -5.78 -15.31
N THR A 129 23.44 -6.74 -16.22
CA THR A 129 24.26 -6.86 -17.44
C THR A 129 23.55 -7.63 -18.55
N ASP A 130 23.97 -7.46 -19.80
CA ASP A 130 23.56 -8.27 -20.95
C ASP A 130 24.51 -9.44 -21.24
N LEU A 131 25.56 -9.63 -20.42
CA LEU A 131 26.63 -10.62 -20.55
C LEU A 131 27.35 -10.59 -21.92
N ASN A 132 27.34 -9.45 -22.62
CA ASN A 132 27.94 -9.33 -23.94
C ASN A 132 29.34 -8.68 -23.91
N SER A 133 29.95 -8.62 -22.72
CA SER A 133 31.33 -8.16 -22.49
C SER A 133 32.28 -9.35 -22.31
N PRO A 134 33.57 -9.24 -22.70
CA PRO A 134 34.52 -10.34 -22.54
C PRO A 134 34.73 -10.68 -21.05
N VAL A 135 34.82 -11.97 -20.73
CA VAL A 135 34.96 -12.47 -19.35
C VAL A 135 36.22 -13.31 -19.20
N SER A 136 36.95 -13.15 -18.09
CA SER A 136 38.12 -13.96 -17.73
C SER A 136 37.84 -14.84 -16.51
N GLU A 137 37.84 -16.17 -16.68
CA GLU A 137 37.59 -17.12 -15.58
C GLU A 137 38.72 -17.21 -14.54
N ASP A 138 39.88 -16.57 -14.76
CA ASP A 138 41.11 -16.75 -13.96
C ASP A 138 40.92 -16.45 -12.46
N GLN A 139 39.95 -15.60 -12.10
CA GLN A 139 39.70 -15.16 -10.72
C GLN A 139 38.44 -15.77 -10.09
N LEU A 140 37.74 -16.65 -10.79
CA LEU A 140 36.43 -17.17 -10.38
C LEU A 140 36.46 -17.85 -9.00
N GLU A 141 37.42 -18.76 -8.78
CA GLU A 141 37.56 -19.49 -7.52
C GLU A 141 37.86 -18.54 -6.34
N ILE A 142 38.65 -17.51 -6.59
CA ILE A 142 39.02 -16.49 -5.59
C ILE A 142 37.80 -15.64 -5.23
N ILE A 143 36.99 -15.25 -6.21
CA ILE A 143 35.75 -14.51 -6.02
C ILE A 143 34.79 -15.34 -5.16
N VAL A 144 34.55 -16.61 -5.51
CA VAL A 144 33.68 -17.52 -4.75
C VAL A 144 34.16 -17.65 -3.29
N ALA A 145 35.44 -17.92 -3.08
CA ALA A 145 36.00 -18.08 -1.75
C ALA A 145 35.84 -16.81 -0.90
N ASN A 146 36.05 -15.64 -1.50
CA ASN A 146 35.90 -14.37 -0.80
C ASN A 146 34.42 -14.01 -0.54
N LEU A 147 33.50 -14.31 -1.46
CA LEU A 147 32.05 -14.12 -1.25
C LEU A 147 31.55 -14.98 -0.08
N LYS A 148 31.91 -16.27 -0.04
CA LYS A 148 31.59 -17.18 1.08
C LYS A 148 32.21 -16.69 2.39
N LYS A 149 33.49 -16.30 2.38
CA LYS A 149 34.20 -15.82 3.58
C LYS A 149 33.61 -14.53 4.14
N THR A 150 33.17 -13.61 3.27
CA THR A 150 32.60 -12.32 3.68
C THR A 150 31.11 -12.40 3.98
N GLY A 151 30.45 -13.53 3.64
CA GLY A 151 29.00 -13.71 3.78
C GLY A 151 28.20 -12.75 2.88
N THR A 152 28.75 -12.44 1.70
CA THR A 152 28.12 -11.52 0.73
C THR A 152 27.28 -12.32 -0.25
N SER A 153 25.99 -12.01 -0.36
CA SER A 153 25.09 -12.63 -1.35
C SER A 153 25.18 -11.91 -2.70
N LEU A 154 24.98 -12.63 -3.80
CA LEU A 154 25.08 -12.12 -5.17
C LEU A 154 23.78 -12.42 -5.92
N GLN A 155 23.28 -11.48 -6.72
CA GLN A 155 22.12 -11.67 -7.59
C GLN A 155 22.41 -11.11 -8.98
N PHE A 156 21.97 -11.84 -10.01
CA PHE A 156 22.12 -11.44 -11.41
C PHE A 156 20.79 -11.04 -12.02
N PHE A 157 20.82 -9.96 -12.79
CA PHE A 157 19.70 -9.43 -13.54
C PHE A 157 20.08 -9.32 -15.02
N LEU A 158 19.40 -10.10 -15.85
CA LEU A 158 19.73 -10.30 -17.27
C LEU A 158 18.55 -9.89 -18.17
N PRO A 159 18.77 -9.59 -19.47
CA PRO A 159 17.68 -9.34 -20.41
C PRO A 159 17.00 -10.63 -20.91
N PHE A 160 17.55 -11.81 -20.59
CA PHE A 160 17.07 -13.12 -21.06
C PHE A 160 17.15 -14.18 -19.94
N PRO A 161 16.32 -15.24 -20.01
CA PRO A 161 16.39 -16.37 -19.08
C PRO A 161 17.63 -17.25 -19.34
N VAL A 162 18.17 -17.88 -18.30
CA VAL A 162 19.37 -18.74 -18.37
C VAL A 162 19.07 -20.19 -18.75
N ASN A 163 17.82 -20.65 -18.62
CA ASN A 163 17.45 -22.07 -18.81
C ASN A 163 17.15 -22.46 -20.28
N ASP A 164 17.56 -21.66 -21.26
CA ASP A 164 17.14 -21.81 -22.67
C ASP A 164 18.22 -22.34 -23.64
N ASP A 165 19.22 -23.12 -23.19
CA ASP A 165 20.21 -23.69 -24.12
C ASP A 165 19.71 -24.96 -24.85
N ASP A 166 19.12 -24.69 -26.03
CA ASP A 166 19.27 -25.25 -27.39
C ASP A 166 19.69 -26.72 -27.65
N GLY A 167 19.03 -27.36 -28.64
CA GLY A 167 19.70 -28.37 -29.50
C GLY A 167 19.20 -29.83 -29.54
N GLY A 168 18.07 -30.19 -28.93
CA GLY A 168 17.45 -31.50 -29.08
C GLY A 168 16.34 -31.48 -30.14
N ALA A 169 16.44 -32.30 -31.18
CA ALA A 169 15.41 -32.46 -32.21
C ALA A 169 14.15 -33.17 -31.67
N ASP A 170 13.45 -32.58 -30.70
CA ASP A 170 12.13 -33.02 -30.27
C ASP A 170 11.10 -31.90 -30.40
N THR A 171 10.12 -32.16 -31.25
CA THR A 171 9.12 -31.21 -31.73
C THR A 171 8.10 -30.82 -30.64
N SER A 172 8.22 -31.37 -29.43
CA SER A 172 7.35 -31.16 -28.26
C SER A 172 7.91 -30.13 -27.27
N ALA A 173 9.23 -30.02 -27.11
CA ALA A 173 9.86 -29.06 -26.18
C ALA A 173 9.70 -27.59 -26.62
N ARG A 174 9.35 -27.34 -27.89
CA ARG A 174 9.00 -26.01 -28.38
C ARG A 174 7.79 -25.39 -27.66
N VAL A 175 6.91 -26.19 -27.07
CA VAL A 175 5.66 -25.66 -26.47
C VAL A 175 5.91 -24.96 -25.13
N HIS A 176 6.96 -25.33 -24.40
CA HIS A 176 7.21 -24.82 -23.03
C HIS A 176 7.80 -23.41 -23.00
N SER A 177 8.60 -23.00 -24.00
CA SER A 177 9.14 -21.63 -24.08
C SER A 177 8.18 -20.61 -24.71
N HIS A 178 7.01 -21.05 -25.19
CA HIS A 178 6.00 -20.20 -25.83
C HIS A 178 5.03 -19.52 -24.86
N LEU A 179 5.10 -19.74 -23.54
CA LEU A 179 4.06 -19.29 -22.61
C LEU A 179 4.29 -17.89 -22.01
N HIS A 180 5.53 -17.37 -22.04
CA HIS A 180 5.92 -16.00 -21.70
C HIS A 180 6.38 -15.20 -22.95
N GLN A 181 5.75 -15.46 -24.10
CA GLN A 181 6.17 -14.99 -25.42
C GLN A 181 5.81 -13.53 -25.73
N ASN A 182 6.07 -12.60 -24.82
CA ASN A 182 6.19 -11.20 -25.19
C ASN A 182 7.62 -10.74 -24.87
N SER A 183 8.48 -10.85 -25.88
CA SER A 183 9.73 -10.08 -26.01
C SER A 183 11.01 -10.67 -25.40
N PHE A 184 11.31 -11.94 -25.64
CA PHE A 184 12.72 -12.37 -25.63
C PHE A 184 13.27 -12.36 -27.05
N PRO A 185 14.59 -12.10 -27.25
CA PRO A 185 15.17 -11.96 -28.58
C PRO A 185 14.79 -13.17 -29.45
N ARG A 186 14.16 -12.93 -30.60
CA ARG A 186 13.84 -13.99 -31.60
C ARG A 186 15.09 -14.66 -32.19
N LYS A 187 16.27 -14.20 -31.80
CA LYS A 187 17.59 -14.65 -32.23
C LYS A 187 18.28 -15.25 -31.01
N GLY A 188 18.87 -16.43 -31.15
CA GLY A 188 19.62 -17.08 -30.06
C GLY A 188 20.73 -16.20 -29.49
N LEU A 189 21.15 -16.53 -28.27
CA LEU A 189 22.23 -15.86 -27.56
C LEU A 189 23.50 -15.82 -28.42
N THR A 190 24.23 -14.70 -28.35
CA THR A 190 25.57 -14.63 -28.96
C THR A 190 26.52 -15.60 -28.25
N GLU A 191 27.58 -16.06 -28.94
CA GLU A 191 28.55 -16.97 -28.32
C GLU A 191 29.20 -16.37 -27.06
N GLN A 192 29.40 -15.06 -27.05
CA GLN A 192 29.91 -14.34 -25.88
C GLN A 192 28.91 -14.33 -24.71
N GLN A 193 27.62 -14.18 -25.01
CA GLN A 193 26.57 -14.31 -23.99
C GLN A 193 26.46 -15.74 -23.46
N LYS A 194 26.62 -16.76 -24.30
CA LYS A 194 26.63 -18.16 -23.85
C LYS A 194 27.81 -18.44 -22.92
N GLU A 195 29.00 -17.94 -23.26
CA GLU A 195 30.18 -18.01 -22.40
C GLU A 195 29.94 -17.31 -21.06
N GLY A 196 29.40 -16.09 -21.09
CA GLY A 196 29.03 -15.36 -19.87
C GLY A 196 27.99 -16.10 -19.02
N VAL A 197 26.97 -16.72 -19.64
CA VAL A 197 25.95 -17.53 -18.95
C VAL A 197 26.57 -18.76 -18.30
N ASP A 198 27.48 -19.46 -18.97
CA ASP A 198 28.18 -20.61 -18.40
C ASP A 198 29.01 -20.20 -17.17
N VAL A 199 29.74 -19.09 -17.25
CA VAL A 199 30.50 -18.54 -16.12
C VAL A 199 29.59 -18.17 -14.95
N VAL A 200 28.48 -17.47 -15.21
CA VAL A 200 27.50 -17.11 -14.18
C VAL A 200 26.88 -18.37 -13.55
N THR A 201 26.52 -19.36 -14.36
CA THR A 201 25.94 -20.63 -13.89
C THR A 201 26.91 -21.38 -12.99
N LYS A 202 28.18 -21.50 -13.40
CA LYS A 202 29.27 -22.06 -12.58
C LYS A 202 29.45 -21.29 -11.26
N LEU A 203 29.46 -19.95 -11.32
CA LEU A 203 29.60 -19.09 -10.14
C LEU A 203 28.47 -19.34 -9.14
N MET A 204 27.22 -19.33 -9.60
CA MET A 204 26.04 -19.48 -8.75
C MET A 204 25.93 -20.89 -8.16
N HIS A 205 26.18 -21.94 -8.94
CA HIS A 205 26.20 -23.32 -8.42
C HIS A 205 27.29 -23.54 -7.36
N THR A 206 28.42 -22.85 -7.47
CA THR A 206 29.50 -22.99 -6.47
C THR A 206 29.21 -22.19 -5.20
N LEU A 207 28.49 -21.07 -5.32
CA LEU A 207 28.08 -20.24 -4.19
C LEU A 207 26.94 -20.88 -3.39
N ASP A 208 25.95 -21.43 -4.06
CA ASP A 208 24.79 -22.07 -3.42
C ASP A 208 24.87 -23.60 -3.50
N GLU A 209 25.28 -24.23 -2.40
CA GLU A 209 25.40 -25.70 -2.28
C GLU A 209 24.05 -26.43 -2.46
N GLY A 210 22.93 -25.69 -2.50
CA GLY A 210 21.58 -26.19 -2.78
C GLY A 210 21.21 -26.34 -4.26
N GLY A 211 22.02 -25.82 -5.20
CA GLY A 211 21.82 -26.02 -6.64
C GLY A 211 20.64 -25.28 -7.28
N GLU A 212 19.94 -24.41 -6.55
CA GLU A 212 18.81 -23.64 -7.07
C GLU A 212 19.30 -22.38 -7.81
N LEU A 213 19.12 -22.30 -9.14
CA LEU A 213 19.35 -21.10 -9.96
C LEU A 213 18.34 -19.96 -9.67
N GLU A 214 17.69 -19.97 -8.49
CA GLU A 214 16.66 -19.01 -8.09
C GLU A 214 17.18 -17.57 -7.92
N GLU A 215 18.50 -17.34 -8.03
CA GLU A 215 19.14 -16.03 -7.84
C GLU A 215 19.46 -15.29 -9.15
N ILE A 216 19.08 -15.87 -10.31
CA ILE A 216 19.20 -15.25 -11.61
C ILE A 216 17.82 -14.87 -12.11
N TYR A 217 17.61 -13.59 -12.41
CA TYR A 217 16.32 -13.07 -12.85
C TYR A 217 16.43 -12.31 -14.16
N THR A 218 15.33 -12.28 -14.91
CA THR A 218 15.23 -11.36 -16.04
C THR A 218 14.84 -9.95 -15.59
N PHE A 219 15.20 -8.90 -16.32
CA PHE A 219 14.76 -7.53 -16.00
C PHE A 219 13.23 -7.43 -15.95
N ARG A 220 12.52 -8.09 -16.88
CA ARG A 220 11.04 -8.13 -16.91
C ARG A 220 10.49 -8.83 -15.68
N GLU A 221 10.96 -10.04 -15.37
CA GLU A 221 10.54 -10.76 -14.17
C GLU A 221 10.80 -9.93 -12.91
N SER A 222 11.89 -9.16 -12.88
CA SER A 222 12.23 -8.30 -11.75
C SER A 222 11.27 -7.15 -11.53
N LEU A 223 10.75 -6.57 -12.61
CA LEU A 223 9.70 -5.55 -12.54
C LEU A 223 8.37 -6.13 -12.03
N GLU A 224 8.05 -7.37 -12.41
CA GLU A 224 6.82 -8.06 -11.99
C GLU A 224 6.93 -8.62 -10.56
N ARG A 225 8.13 -9.05 -10.17
CA ARG A 225 8.43 -9.66 -8.88
C ARG A 225 9.35 -8.75 -8.08
N LEU A 226 8.93 -7.50 -7.80
CA LEU A 226 9.64 -6.60 -6.86
C LEU A 226 9.76 -7.19 -5.43
N SER A 227 9.11 -8.33 -5.18
CA SER A 227 9.32 -9.18 -4.02
C SER A 227 10.71 -9.83 -3.97
N MET A 228 11.46 -9.89 -5.07
CA MET A 228 12.83 -10.42 -5.14
C MET A 228 13.81 -9.58 -4.32
N PHE A 229 13.59 -8.26 -4.26
CA PHE A 229 14.29 -7.36 -3.34
C PHE A 229 13.97 -7.63 -1.85
N LYS A 230 13.02 -8.53 -1.54
CA LYS A 230 12.71 -8.95 -0.16
C LYS A 230 13.73 -9.93 0.42
N LYS A 231 14.80 -10.36 -0.26
CA LYS A 231 15.92 -11.03 0.46
C LYS A 231 16.52 -10.12 1.55
N ILE A 232 16.27 -8.81 1.48
CA ILE A 232 16.64 -7.81 2.49
C ILE A 232 15.58 -7.68 3.60
N GLU A 233 14.50 -8.47 3.56
CA GLU A 233 13.39 -8.37 4.51
C GLU A 233 13.84 -8.62 5.96
N ARG A 234 13.36 -7.72 6.83
CA ARG A 234 13.60 -7.76 8.25
C ARG A 234 12.96 -9.03 8.81
N ARG A 235 13.78 -9.89 9.43
CA ARG A 235 13.29 -11.11 10.08
C ARG A 235 12.12 -10.74 11.02
N PRO A 236 10.95 -11.41 10.89
CA PRO A 236 9.81 -11.13 11.77
C PRO A 236 10.22 -11.28 13.24
N ALA A 237 9.72 -10.37 14.08
CA ALA A 237 10.03 -10.43 15.51
C ALA A 237 9.48 -11.72 16.13
N PRO A 238 10.31 -12.49 16.86
CA PRO A 238 9.86 -13.73 17.50
C PRO A 238 8.89 -13.41 18.65
N TRP A 239 7.80 -14.16 18.73
CA TRP A 239 6.92 -14.18 19.89
C TRP A 239 7.11 -15.49 20.66
N SER A 240 7.89 -15.44 21.74
CA SER A 240 8.15 -16.62 22.59
C SER A 240 6.99 -16.85 23.56
N CYS A 241 6.51 -18.09 23.63
CA CYS A 241 5.43 -18.52 24.52
C CYS A 241 5.63 -19.99 24.93
N GLN A 242 4.78 -20.48 25.84
CA GLN A 242 4.62 -21.90 26.12
C GLN A 242 3.33 -22.39 25.49
N LEU A 243 3.43 -23.50 24.76
CA LEU A 243 2.30 -24.31 24.31
C LEU A 243 1.91 -25.26 25.44
N THR A 244 0.71 -25.10 25.99
CA THR A 244 0.22 -25.94 27.10
C THR A 244 -0.85 -26.91 26.64
N ILE A 245 -0.70 -28.19 26.99
CA ILE A 245 -1.68 -29.25 26.74
C ILE A 245 -2.10 -29.82 28.10
N GLY A 246 -3.34 -29.54 28.51
CA GLY A 246 -3.77 -29.79 29.87
C GLY A 246 -2.93 -29.02 30.90
N SER A 247 -2.76 -29.58 32.10
CA SER A 247 -2.02 -28.94 33.19
C SER A 247 -0.57 -29.40 33.32
N ASN A 248 -0.19 -30.50 32.65
CA ASN A 248 1.08 -31.20 32.93
C ASN A 248 2.09 -31.12 31.79
N LEU A 249 1.65 -30.84 30.56
CA LEU A 249 2.52 -30.78 29.38
C LEU A 249 2.67 -29.34 28.92
N SER A 250 3.91 -28.85 28.92
CA SER A 250 4.27 -27.51 28.45
C SER A 250 5.48 -27.60 27.54
N ILE A 251 5.35 -27.08 26.33
CA ILE A 251 6.38 -27.08 25.30
C ILE A 251 6.76 -25.62 25.02
N ARG A 252 8.07 -25.29 25.05
CA ARG A 252 8.52 -23.94 24.69
C ARG A 252 8.43 -23.74 23.19
N ILE A 253 7.74 -22.68 22.78
CA ILE A 253 7.49 -22.36 21.37
C ILE A 253 7.88 -20.92 21.04
N VAL A 254 8.10 -20.68 19.76
CA VAL A 254 8.28 -19.35 19.19
C VAL A 254 7.38 -19.22 17.96
N ALA A 255 6.54 -18.19 17.94
CA ALA A 255 5.70 -17.89 16.79
C ALA A 255 6.23 -16.70 16.00
N TYR A 256 6.03 -16.73 14.69
CA TYR A 256 6.32 -15.64 13.76
C TYR A 256 5.09 -15.34 12.93
N LYS A 257 4.84 -14.05 12.64
CA LYS A 257 3.80 -13.66 11.69
C LYS A 257 4.25 -14.07 10.29
N SER A 258 3.48 -14.94 9.63
CA SER A 258 3.77 -15.37 8.26
C SER A 258 2.97 -14.60 7.22
N VAL A 259 1.75 -14.17 7.58
CA VAL A 259 0.90 -13.33 6.73
C VAL A 259 0.39 -12.17 7.58
N THR A 260 0.50 -10.96 7.06
CA THR A 260 -0.07 -9.75 7.65
C THR A 260 -0.33 -8.74 6.54
N GLU A 261 -1.35 -7.91 6.71
CA GLU A 261 -1.63 -6.81 5.78
C GLU A 261 -0.51 -5.77 5.83
N GLU A 262 0.19 -5.56 4.72
CA GLU A 262 1.19 -4.50 4.59
C GLU A 262 0.49 -3.14 4.42
N LYS A 263 0.82 -2.19 5.30
CA LYS A 263 0.24 -0.83 5.29
C LYS A 263 1.32 0.22 5.07
N VAL A 264 0.93 1.33 4.44
CA VAL A 264 1.79 2.50 4.32
C VAL A 264 2.09 3.03 5.72
N LYS A 265 3.37 3.10 6.09
CA LYS A 265 3.81 3.54 7.42
C LYS A 265 3.61 5.04 7.64
N LYS A 266 3.70 5.83 6.56
CA LYS A 266 3.56 7.28 6.60
C LYS A 266 2.09 7.68 6.50
N MET A 267 1.72 8.71 7.24
CA MET A 267 0.42 9.35 7.15
C MET A 267 0.55 10.67 6.39
N TRP A 268 -0.46 11.02 5.59
CA TRP A 268 -0.54 12.33 4.97
C TRP A 268 -0.73 13.40 6.04
N MET A 269 0.25 14.29 6.16
CA MET A 269 0.16 15.43 7.07
C MET A 269 -0.68 16.54 6.43
N VAL A 270 -1.65 17.05 7.17
CA VAL A 270 -2.44 18.20 6.75
C VAL A 270 -1.58 19.46 6.94
N VAL A 271 -1.45 20.25 5.88
CA VAL A 271 -0.71 21.52 5.84
C VAL A 271 -1.57 22.57 5.17
N ASP A 272 -1.32 23.85 5.49
CA ASP A 272 -2.00 24.94 4.81
C ASP A 272 -1.50 25.07 3.36
N ALA A 273 -2.41 25.33 2.41
CA ALA A 273 -2.08 25.31 0.99
C ALA A 273 -1.21 26.49 0.55
N LYS A 274 -1.23 27.61 1.30
CA LYS A 274 -0.45 28.82 0.96
C LYS A 274 0.95 28.76 1.55
N THR A 275 1.05 28.35 2.81
CA THR A 275 2.29 28.35 3.57
C THR A 275 3.03 27.02 3.50
N LEU A 276 2.33 25.92 3.17
CA LEU A 276 2.82 24.54 3.18
C LEU A 276 3.35 24.10 4.55
N LYS A 277 2.93 24.78 5.62
CA LYS A 277 3.34 24.49 6.99
C LYS A 277 2.21 23.84 7.76
N LYS A 278 2.58 22.89 8.62
CA LYS A 278 1.67 22.26 9.57
C LYS A 278 1.31 23.20 10.72
N GLU A 279 2.23 24.09 11.11
CA GLU A 279 2.08 25.00 12.26
C GLU A 279 0.92 25.99 12.08
N ASP A 280 0.63 26.34 10.82
CA ASP A 280 -0.46 27.24 10.44
C ASP A 280 -1.84 26.55 10.46
N VAL A 281 -1.88 25.23 10.69
CA VAL A 281 -3.12 24.45 10.82
C VAL A 281 -3.27 23.98 12.26
N GLN A 282 -4.29 24.50 12.95
CA GLN A 282 -4.66 24.07 14.29
C GLN A 282 -6.01 23.36 14.26
N LYS A 283 -6.05 22.15 14.85
CA LYS A 283 -7.29 21.39 15.00
C LYS A 283 -7.86 21.64 16.38
N GLU A 284 -8.94 22.40 16.44
CA GLU A 284 -9.76 22.56 17.64
C GLU A 284 -10.96 21.61 17.58
N THR A 285 -11.38 21.07 18.71
CA THR A 285 -12.57 20.20 18.81
C THR A 285 -13.44 20.72 19.93
N VAL A 286 -14.60 21.23 19.55
CA VAL A 286 -15.62 21.77 20.46
C VAL A 286 -16.71 20.72 20.65
N TYR A 287 -17.21 20.59 21.87
CA TYR A 287 -18.29 19.67 22.21
C TYR A 287 -19.56 20.49 22.43
N CYS A 288 -20.63 20.19 21.71
CA CYS A 288 -21.92 20.82 21.88
C CYS A 288 -22.95 19.78 22.31
N LEU A 289 -23.93 20.20 23.12
CA LEU A 289 -25.13 19.39 23.35
C LEU A 289 -25.89 19.23 22.04
N ASN A 290 -26.50 18.06 21.86
CA ASN A 290 -27.44 17.82 20.76
C ASN A 290 -28.84 18.37 21.13
N ASP A 291 -28.90 19.64 21.55
CA ASP A 291 -30.13 20.40 21.73
C ASP A 291 -30.33 21.38 20.55
N ASP A 292 -31.51 21.97 20.44
CA ASP A 292 -31.82 22.93 19.35
C ASP A 292 -30.93 24.20 19.42
N ASP A 293 -30.28 24.44 20.55
CA ASP A 293 -29.42 25.59 20.82
C ASP A 293 -27.92 25.32 20.63
N GLU A 294 -27.52 24.06 20.38
CA GLU A 294 -26.14 23.59 20.23
C GLU A 294 -25.22 24.12 21.34
N THR A 295 -25.66 23.97 22.59
CA THR A 295 -24.98 24.58 23.75
C THR A 295 -23.57 24.01 23.92
N GLU A 296 -22.55 24.87 23.94
CA GLU A 296 -21.15 24.47 24.11
C GLU A 296 -20.86 23.95 25.52
N VAL A 297 -20.17 22.80 25.61
CA VAL A 297 -19.83 22.11 26.86
C VAL A 297 -18.32 21.90 26.94
N GLN A 298 -17.78 22.05 28.15
CA GLN A 298 -16.37 21.79 28.41
C GLN A 298 -16.08 20.29 28.32
N LYS A 299 -14.89 19.94 27.80
CA LYS A 299 -14.48 18.54 27.65
C LYS A 299 -14.50 17.76 28.96
N ASP A 300 -14.17 18.40 30.07
CA ASP A 300 -14.11 17.77 31.40
C ASP A 300 -15.50 17.45 31.96
N ASP A 301 -16.56 18.08 31.43
CA ASP A 301 -17.95 17.80 31.79
C ASP A 301 -18.54 16.66 30.96
N THR A 302 -17.75 16.05 30.06
CA THR A 302 -18.19 14.91 29.24
C THR A 302 -17.81 13.57 29.87
N ILE A 303 -18.73 12.59 29.80
CA ILE A 303 -18.49 11.20 30.22
C ILE A 303 -18.74 10.25 29.05
N GLN A 304 -17.93 9.19 28.92
CA GLN A 304 -18.12 8.20 27.88
C GLN A 304 -19.41 7.41 28.16
N GLY A 305 -20.34 7.42 27.20
CA GLY A 305 -21.56 6.62 27.27
C GLY A 305 -21.49 5.39 26.39
N PHE A 306 -21.94 4.24 26.88
CA PHE A 306 -22.17 3.04 26.08
C PHE A 306 -23.67 2.83 25.89
N ARG A 307 -24.08 2.52 24.66
CA ARG A 307 -25.48 2.20 24.37
C ARG A 307 -25.77 0.76 24.77
N TYR A 308 -26.75 0.58 25.67
CA TYR A 308 -27.28 -0.72 26.04
C TYR A 308 -28.76 -0.78 25.65
N GLY A 309 -29.03 -1.27 24.44
CA GLY A 309 -30.37 -1.15 23.84
C GLY A 309 -30.73 0.30 23.55
N SER A 310 -31.81 0.78 24.17
CA SER A 310 -32.27 2.17 24.06
C SER A 310 -31.60 3.11 25.06
N ASP A 311 -31.03 2.58 26.13
CA ASP A 311 -30.45 3.36 27.22
C ASP A 311 -28.99 3.70 26.95
N ILE A 312 -28.57 4.88 27.42
CA ILE A 312 -27.17 5.31 27.40
C ILE A 312 -26.64 5.19 28.81
N ILE A 313 -25.74 4.24 29.03
CA ILE A 313 -25.13 4.00 30.33
C ILE A 313 -23.82 4.79 30.40
N PRO A 314 -23.71 5.81 31.28
CA PRO A 314 -22.47 6.54 31.48
C PRO A 314 -21.45 5.62 32.16
N PHE A 315 -20.20 5.65 31.68
CA PHE A 315 -19.11 4.84 32.19
C PHE A 315 -17.87 5.72 32.35
N SER A 316 -17.33 5.78 33.57
CA SER A 316 -16.08 6.49 33.82
C SER A 316 -14.90 5.71 33.24
N LYS A 317 -13.76 6.38 33.01
CA LYS A 317 -12.55 5.71 32.54
C LYS A 317 -12.01 4.74 33.58
N GLU A 318 -12.21 5.07 34.86
CA GLU A 318 -11.83 4.25 36.01
C GLU A 318 -12.65 2.95 36.04
N ASP A 319 -13.97 3.04 35.85
CA ASP A 319 -14.85 1.87 35.76
C ASP A 319 -14.47 1.01 34.54
N GLU A 320 -14.18 1.64 33.40
CA GLU A 320 -13.74 0.95 32.18
C GLU A 320 -12.46 0.14 32.41
N GLU A 321 -11.46 0.74 33.05
CA GLU A 321 -10.19 0.07 33.30
C GLU A 321 -10.29 -1.02 34.37
N GLN A 322 -11.20 -0.91 35.33
CA GLN A 322 -11.45 -1.94 36.34
C GLN A 322 -12.26 -3.12 35.80
N MET A 323 -13.29 -2.84 35.00
CA MET A 323 -14.22 -3.84 34.48
C MET A 323 -13.73 -4.52 33.20
N LYS A 324 -12.75 -3.93 32.49
CA LYS A 324 -12.10 -4.58 31.34
C LYS A 324 -11.52 -5.93 31.74
N TYR A 325 -11.78 -6.93 30.90
CA TYR A 325 -11.16 -8.24 31.05
C TYR A 325 -9.64 -8.12 30.90
N LYS A 326 -8.90 -8.57 31.90
CA LYS A 326 -7.43 -8.63 31.88
C LYS A 326 -7.01 -10.09 31.85
N ALA A 327 -6.28 -10.47 30.81
CA ALA A 327 -5.73 -11.81 30.74
C ALA A 327 -4.59 -11.97 31.76
N GLU A 328 -4.52 -13.12 32.42
CA GLU A 328 -3.52 -13.40 33.47
C GLU A 328 -2.07 -13.31 32.92
N ALA A 329 -1.86 -13.85 31.73
CA ALA A 329 -0.59 -13.87 31.03
C ALA A 329 -0.78 -14.09 29.52
N LYS A 330 0.29 -13.86 28.75
CA LYS A 330 0.39 -14.39 27.39
C LYS A 330 0.29 -15.93 27.44
N CYS A 331 -0.46 -16.53 26.52
CA CYS A 331 -0.65 -17.98 26.50
C CYS A 331 -0.92 -18.51 25.10
N PHE A 332 -0.57 -19.79 24.89
CA PHE A 332 -0.96 -20.56 23.72
C PHE A 332 -1.41 -21.95 24.22
N SER A 333 -2.66 -22.05 24.65
CA SER A 333 -3.16 -23.24 25.36
C SER A 333 -4.11 -24.04 24.50
N VAL A 334 -3.87 -25.34 24.36
CA VAL A 334 -4.78 -26.26 23.66
C VAL A 334 -6.03 -26.44 24.51
N LEU A 335 -7.19 -26.15 23.93
CA LEU A 335 -8.51 -26.37 24.51
C LEU A 335 -9.04 -27.77 24.18
N GLY A 336 -8.71 -28.27 22.99
CA GLY A 336 -9.11 -29.60 22.54
C GLY A 336 -8.64 -29.88 21.11
N PHE A 337 -8.97 -31.06 20.61
CA PHE A 337 -8.66 -31.49 19.25
C PHE A 337 -9.95 -31.74 18.47
N SER A 338 -9.93 -31.44 17.18
CA SER A 338 -11.05 -31.61 16.26
C SER A 338 -10.58 -32.26 14.96
N ARG A 339 -11.47 -32.90 14.20
CA ARG A 339 -11.11 -33.36 12.85
C ARG A 339 -10.82 -32.16 11.96
N ALA A 340 -9.83 -32.25 11.08
CA ALA A 340 -9.50 -31.17 10.15
C ALA A 340 -10.70 -30.79 9.26
N SER A 341 -11.51 -31.77 8.85
CA SER A 341 -12.71 -31.57 8.02
C SER A 341 -13.85 -30.77 8.68
N GLN A 342 -13.86 -30.66 10.02
CA GLN A 342 -14.85 -29.86 10.73
C GLN A 342 -14.54 -28.37 10.67
N ILE A 343 -13.28 -28.01 10.41
CA ILE A 343 -12.85 -26.62 10.32
C ILE A 343 -12.93 -26.16 8.86
N GLN A 344 -13.91 -25.32 8.58
CA GLN A 344 -14.15 -24.81 7.24
C GLN A 344 -13.33 -23.54 6.99
N ARG A 345 -12.71 -23.43 5.81
CA ARG A 345 -11.86 -22.28 5.43
C ARG A 345 -12.60 -20.94 5.46
N HIS A 346 -13.90 -20.94 5.15
CA HIS A 346 -14.73 -19.72 5.21
C HIS A 346 -14.99 -19.22 6.64
N CYS A 347 -14.69 -20.03 7.65
CA CYS A 347 -14.75 -19.64 9.06
C CYS A 347 -13.41 -19.10 9.58
N TYR A 348 -12.43 -18.81 8.72
CA TYR A 348 -11.20 -18.16 9.17
C TYR A 348 -11.43 -16.68 9.43
N MET A 349 -10.88 -16.18 10.53
CA MET A 349 -10.95 -14.80 10.98
C MET A 349 -9.55 -14.25 11.25
N GLY A 350 -9.49 -12.98 11.65
CA GLY A 350 -8.25 -12.29 12.00
C GLY A 350 -7.55 -11.67 10.80
N ASN A 351 -6.54 -10.86 11.09
CA ASN A 351 -5.76 -10.08 10.12
C ASN A 351 -4.31 -10.59 9.97
N GLN A 352 -3.99 -11.72 10.60
CA GLN A 352 -2.66 -12.29 10.61
C GLN A 352 -2.71 -13.82 10.71
N VAL A 353 -1.69 -14.46 10.15
CA VAL A 353 -1.43 -15.90 10.29
C VAL A 353 -0.11 -16.07 11.02
N LEU A 354 -0.06 -16.97 12.00
CA LEU A 354 1.16 -17.25 12.75
C LEU A 354 1.70 -18.63 12.39
N LYS A 355 3.00 -18.72 12.13
CA LYS A 355 3.75 -19.99 12.11
C LYS A 355 4.41 -20.19 13.46
N VAL A 356 4.11 -21.30 14.11
CA VAL A 356 4.59 -21.66 15.45
C VAL A 356 5.62 -22.77 15.30
N PHE A 357 6.77 -22.57 15.93
CA PHE A 357 7.90 -23.49 15.94
C PHE A 357 8.30 -23.81 17.38
N ALA A 358 9.09 -24.87 17.58
CA ALA A 358 9.79 -25.07 18.83
C ALA A 358 10.81 -23.95 19.12
N ALA A 359 11.10 -23.74 20.40
CA ALA A 359 12.18 -22.82 20.79
C ALA A 359 13.55 -23.34 20.31
N LYS A 360 14.36 -22.45 19.73
CA LYS A 360 15.63 -22.82 19.08
C LYS A 360 16.69 -23.37 20.04
N ASP A 361 16.58 -23.02 21.31
CA ASP A 361 17.49 -23.37 22.40
C ASP A 361 17.03 -24.59 23.20
N ASP A 362 16.03 -25.34 22.72
CA ASP A 362 15.40 -26.44 23.45
C ASP A 362 15.16 -27.67 22.56
N GLU A 363 16.14 -28.57 22.54
CA GLU A 363 16.03 -29.83 21.77
C GLU A 363 14.88 -30.71 22.26
N ASN A 364 14.64 -30.77 23.57
CA ASN A 364 13.54 -31.55 24.13
C ASN A 364 12.19 -30.99 23.70
N ALA A 365 12.04 -29.66 23.69
CA ALA A 365 10.83 -29.03 23.15
C ALA A 365 10.70 -29.26 21.64
N ALA A 366 11.79 -29.28 20.89
CA ALA A 366 11.77 -29.61 19.46
C ALA A 366 11.25 -31.02 19.19
N VAL A 367 11.77 -32.03 19.90
CA VAL A 367 11.28 -33.41 19.76
C VAL A 367 9.81 -33.53 20.18
N ALA A 368 9.42 -32.93 21.31
CA ALA A 368 8.03 -32.97 21.77
C ALA A 368 7.06 -32.26 20.81
N PHE A 369 7.48 -31.12 20.26
CA PHE A 369 6.71 -30.36 19.27
C PHE A 369 6.59 -31.12 17.95
N SER A 370 7.69 -31.72 17.47
CA SER A 370 7.72 -32.57 16.28
C SER A 370 6.74 -33.74 16.39
N ALA A 371 6.81 -34.47 17.50
CA ALA A 371 5.90 -35.58 17.77
C ALA A 371 4.42 -35.14 17.76
N LEU A 372 4.12 -33.94 18.28
CA LEU A 372 2.77 -33.37 18.22
C LEU A 372 2.36 -33.03 16.78
N VAL A 373 3.22 -32.38 15.99
CA VAL A 373 2.94 -32.00 14.60
C VAL A 373 2.66 -33.24 13.75
N HIS A 374 3.52 -34.26 13.83
CA HIS A 374 3.33 -35.52 13.12
C HIS A 374 2.06 -36.25 13.57
N ALA A 375 1.77 -36.33 14.87
CA ALA A 375 0.54 -36.96 15.36
C ALA A 375 -0.73 -36.27 14.87
N LEU A 376 -0.72 -34.93 14.79
CA LEU A 376 -1.85 -34.18 14.21
C LEU A 376 -2.06 -34.51 12.73
N ASP A 377 -0.96 -34.62 11.96
CA ASP A 377 -1.05 -34.90 10.53
C ASP A 377 -1.47 -36.34 10.24
N GLU A 378 -0.89 -37.32 10.92
CA GLU A 378 -1.22 -38.75 10.77
C GLU A 378 -2.69 -39.02 11.11
N LEU A 379 -3.19 -38.42 12.19
CA LEU A 379 -4.58 -38.60 12.64
C LEU A 379 -5.57 -37.68 11.91
N LYS A 380 -5.10 -36.78 11.05
CA LYS A 380 -5.91 -35.74 10.36
C LYS A 380 -6.78 -34.94 11.32
N VAL A 381 -6.20 -34.56 12.45
CA VAL A 381 -6.80 -33.73 13.49
C VAL A 381 -6.06 -32.40 13.62
N VAL A 382 -6.73 -31.42 14.19
CA VAL A 382 -6.21 -30.07 14.43
C VAL A 382 -6.42 -29.70 15.89
N ALA A 383 -5.59 -28.82 16.43
CA ALA A 383 -5.72 -28.32 17.79
C ALA A 383 -6.55 -27.03 17.81
N ILE A 384 -7.54 -26.95 18.68
CA ILE A 384 -8.25 -25.71 19.01
C ILE A 384 -7.50 -25.05 20.16
N VAL A 385 -7.06 -23.82 19.97
CA VAL A 385 -6.10 -23.14 20.85
C VAL A 385 -6.66 -21.79 21.32
N ARG A 386 -6.52 -21.53 22.63
CA ARG A 386 -6.63 -20.20 23.21
C ARG A 386 -5.30 -19.47 23.08
N TYR A 387 -5.29 -18.40 22.30
CA TYR A 387 -4.16 -17.53 22.07
C TYR A 387 -4.35 -16.19 22.76
N VAL A 388 -3.37 -15.76 23.54
CA VAL A 388 -3.32 -14.43 24.16
C VAL A 388 -1.94 -13.85 23.88
N TYR A 389 -1.86 -12.78 23.08
CA TYR A 389 -0.59 -12.17 22.72
C TYR A 389 0.16 -11.57 23.92
N ASP A 390 -0.57 -10.83 24.76
CA ASP A 390 -0.10 -10.20 26.00
C ASP A 390 -1.28 -9.97 26.97
N ARG A 391 -1.00 -9.64 28.23
CA ARG A 391 -1.99 -9.38 29.30
C ARG A 391 -3.04 -8.33 28.97
N ARG A 392 -2.68 -7.37 28.10
CA ARG A 392 -3.54 -6.28 27.64
C ARG A 392 -4.45 -6.67 26.47
N CYS A 393 -4.20 -7.82 25.86
CA CYS A 393 -4.95 -8.28 24.71
C CYS A 393 -6.11 -9.20 25.14
N ASN A 394 -7.22 -9.09 24.43
CA ASN A 394 -8.32 -10.03 24.58
C ASN A 394 -7.86 -11.42 24.10
N PRO A 395 -8.22 -12.50 24.82
CA PRO A 395 -8.00 -13.85 24.33
C PRO A 395 -8.68 -14.07 22.99
N GLN A 396 -8.01 -14.80 22.11
CA GLN A 396 -8.52 -15.25 20.82
C GLN A 396 -8.64 -16.77 20.85
N ILE A 397 -9.68 -17.30 20.21
CA ILE A 397 -9.78 -18.73 19.91
C ILE A 397 -9.37 -18.92 18.46
N GLY A 398 -8.56 -19.94 18.20
CA GLY A 398 -8.17 -20.28 16.84
C GLY A 398 -7.86 -21.76 16.67
N VAL A 399 -7.55 -22.13 15.44
CA VAL A 399 -7.10 -23.46 15.06
C VAL A 399 -5.60 -23.44 14.82
N ALA A 400 -4.89 -24.45 15.30
CA ALA A 400 -3.52 -24.74 14.97
C ALA A 400 -3.46 -26.09 14.23
N PHE A 401 -3.06 -26.06 12.98
CA PHE A 401 -2.97 -27.26 12.12
C PHE A 401 -1.52 -27.54 11.72
N PRO A 402 -1.15 -28.82 11.50
CA PRO A 402 0.21 -29.21 11.15
C PRO A 402 0.57 -28.75 9.74
N TYR A 403 1.84 -28.37 9.56
CA TYR A 403 2.41 -27.98 8.28
C TYR A 403 3.84 -28.48 8.19
N ILE A 404 4.05 -29.52 7.38
CA ILE A 404 5.31 -30.24 7.23
C ILE A 404 5.88 -29.95 5.83
N LYS A 405 7.15 -29.57 5.78
CA LYS A 405 7.97 -29.39 4.58
C LYS A 405 9.31 -30.08 4.76
N ASP A 406 10.01 -30.34 3.66
CA ASP A 406 11.32 -31.00 3.68
C ASP A 406 12.35 -30.30 4.59
N ALA A 407 12.35 -28.95 4.56
CA ALA A 407 13.27 -28.14 5.34
C ALA A 407 12.81 -27.87 6.79
N TYR A 408 11.51 -27.92 7.07
CA TYR A 408 10.97 -27.59 8.39
C TYR A 408 9.53 -28.08 8.59
N GLU A 409 9.16 -28.22 9.86
CA GLU A 409 7.79 -28.44 10.29
C GLU A 409 7.34 -27.34 11.26
N CYS A 410 6.03 -27.02 11.24
CA CYS A 410 5.45 -26.02 12.12
C CYS A 410 3.95 -26.24 12.32
N LEU A 411 3.37 -25.51 13.29
CA LEU A 411 1.91 -25.35 13.36
C LEU A 411 1.52 -23.99 12.76
N ILE A 412 0.48 -23.97 11.93
CA ILE A 412 -0.10 -22.73 11.43
C ILE A 412 -1.33 -22.40 12.29
N TYR A 413 -1.29 -21.24 12.94
CA TYR A 413 -2.40 -20.71 13.72
C TYR A 413 -3.22 -19.68 12.92
N VAL A 414 -4.53 -19.88 12.92
CA VAL A 414 -5.53 -18.97 12.34
C VAL A 414 -6.66 -18.75 13.33
N GLN A 415 -7.11 -17.50 13.50
CA GLN A 415 -8.20 -17.17 14.40
C GLN A 415 -9.54 -17.74 13.88
N LEU A 416 -10.40 -18.19 14.79
CA LEU A 416 -11.76 -18.63 14.52
C LEU A 416 -12.77 -17.62 15.05
N PRO A 417 -13.99 -17.54 14.48
CA PRO A 417 -15.05 -16.64 14.91
C PRO A 417 -15.59 -17.04 16.27
N TYR A 418 -16.04 -16.04 17.03
CA TYR A 418 -16.94 -16.24 18.14
C TYR A 418 -18.40 -16.34 17.66
N MET A 419 -19.31 -16.69 18.57
CA MET A 419 -20.73 -16.80 18.24
C MET A 419 -21.29 -15.47 17.73
N GLU A 420 -20.85 -14.36 18.31
CA GLU A 420 -21.20 -12.99 17.95
C GLU A 420 -20.62 -12.53 16.60
N ASP A 421 -19.63 -13.22 16.05
CA ASP A 421 -19.06 -12.90 14.74
C ASP A 421 -19.85 -13.53 13.60
N VAL A 422 -20.57 -14.63 13.86
CA VAL A 422 -21.32 -15.36 12.85
C VAL A 422 -22.57 -14.59 12.46
N ARG A 423 -22.76 -14.35 11.16
CA ARG A 423 -23.97 -13.75 10.60
C ARG A 423 -24.76 -14.80 9.82
N GLN A 424 -25.94 -15.14 10.33
CA GLN A 424 -26.80 -16.15 9.72
C GLN A 424 -27.73 -15.50 8.68
N TYR A 425 -27.27 -15.43 7.44
CA TYR A 425 -28.11 -15.04 6.31
C TYR A 425 -28.69 -16.28 5.65
N MET A 426 -30.00 -16.25 5.39
CA MET A 426 -30.69 -17.30 4.66
C MET A 426 -30.84 -16.89 3.19
N PHE A 427 -30.23 -17.66 2.30
CA PHE A 427 -30.34 -17.48 0.85
C PHE A 427 -31.14 -18.63 0.24
N SER A 428 -31.95 -18.33 -0.77
CA SER A 428 -32.66 -19.35 -1.56
C SER A 428 -31.67 -20.25 -2.29
N SER A 429 -31.91 -21.57 -2.26
CA SER A 429 -31.07 -22.53 -2.99
C SER A 429 -31.15 -22.31 -4.51
N LEU A 430 -29.99 -22.18 -5.15
CA LEU A 430 -29.89 -22.08 -6.61
C LEU A 430 -30.11 -23.45 -7.29
N LYS A 431 -29.73 -24.56 -6.63
CA LYS A 431 -29.80 -25.92 -7.20
C LYS A 431 -31.23 -26.40 -7.48
N ASN A 432 -32.17 -26.03 -6.60
CA ASN A 432 -33.55 -26.51 -6.68
C ASN A 432 -34.49 -25.52 -7.40
N ASN A 433 -33.94 -24.45 -7.96
CA ASN A 433 -34.73 -23.40 -8.57
C ASN A 433 -34.90 -23.64 -10.08
N LYS A 434 -36.08 -24.12 -10.46
CA LYS A 434 -36.45 -24.38 -11.87
C LYS A 434 -36.34 -23.15 -12.78
N LYS A 435 -36.34 -21.93 -12.23
CA LYS A 435 -36.23 -20.69 -13.01
C LYS A 435 -34.81 -20.42 -13.50
N PHE A 436 -33.79 -20.97 -12.84
CA PHE A 436 -32.38 -20.69 -13.10
C PHE A 436 -31.58 -21.96 -13.42
N SER A 437 -32.26 -23.03 -13.81
CA SER A 437 -31.60 -24.27 -14.23
C SER A 437 -30.95 -24.07 -15.61
N PRO A 438 -29.62 -24.19 -15.72
CA PRO A 438 -28.93 -24.00 -16.99
C PRO A 438 -29.25 -25.13 -17.98
N THR A 439 -29.22 -24.82 -19.28
CA THR A 439 -29.34 -25.82 -20.34
C THR A 439 -28.04 -26.62 -20.50
N ALA A 440 -28.10 -27.78 -21.18
CA ALA A 440 -26.91 -28.58 -21.47
C ALA A 440 -25.87 -27.79 -22.30
N ASP A 441 -26.33 -26.98 -23.26
CA ASP A 441 -25.46 -26.13 -24.07
C ASP A 441 -24.78 -25.03 -23.24
N GLN A 442 -25.50 -24.46 -22.27
CA GLN A 442 -24.97 -23.48 -21.33
C GLN A 442 -23.90 -24.10 -20.42
N LEU A 443 -24.15 -25.30 -19.89
CA LEU A 443 -23.17 -26.05 -19.10
C LEU A 443 -21.92 -26.34 -19.93
N SER A 444 -22.07 -26.92 -21.13
CA SER A 444 -20.95 -27.22 -22.02
C SER A 444 -20.14 -25.98 -22.41
N ALA A 445 -20.80 -24.83 -22.63
CA ALA A 445 -20.09 -23.58 -22.92
C ALA A 445 -19.28 -23.07 -21.73
N VAL A 446 -19.78 -23.22 -20.50
CA VAL A 446 -19.05 -22.89 -19.28
C VAL A 446 -17.91 -23.88 -19.04
N ASP A 447 -18.12 -25.17 -19.28
CA ASP A 447 -17.07 -26.19 -19.16
C ASP A 447 -15.91 -25.88 -20.12
N SER A 448 -16.22 -25.59 -21.40
CA SER A 448 -15.20 -25.14 -22.37
C SER A 448 -14.50 -23.85 -21.95
N LEU A 449 -15.20 -22.94 -21.27
CA LEU A 449 -14.60 -21.72 -20.75
C LEU A 449 -13.64 -22.02 -19.60
N ILE A 450 -14.02 -22.89 -18.66
CA ILE A 450 -13.17 -23.32 -17.54
C ILE A 450 -11.88 -23.93 -18.07
N ASP A 451 -11.97 -24.85 -19.02
CA ASP A 451 -10.80 -25.50 -19.64
C ASP A 451 -9.90 -24.46 -20.33
N SER A 452 -10.50 -23.50 -21.03
CA SER A 452 -9.77 -22.42 -21.73
C SER A 452 -9.22 -21.31 -20.83
N MET A 453 -9.65 -21.22 -19.57
CA MET A 453 -9.19 -20.23 -18.60
C MET A 453 -8.32 -20.83 -17.49
N ASN A 454 -7.98 -22.12 -17.58
CA ASN A 454 -7.13 -22.77 -16.60
C ASN A 454 -5.73 -22.13 -16.58
N LEU A 455 -5.28 -21.73 -15.38
CA LEU A 455 -3.99 -21.08 -15.15
C LEU A 455 -2.89 -22.07 -14.73
N VAL A 456 -3.27 -23.32 -14.43
CA VAL A 456 -2.36 -24.37 -13.97
C VAL A 456 -2.25 -25.43 -15.04
N TYR A 457 -1.02 -25.72 -15.47
CA TYR A 457 -0.71 -26.75 -16.45
C TYR A 457 -0.02 -27.92 -15.76
N GLU A 458 -0.42 -29.12 -16.13
CA GLU A 458 0.32 -30.35 -15.81
C GLU A 458 1.43 -30.49 -16.86
N ASP A 459 2.68 -30.61 -16.42
CA ASP A 459 3.77 -31.00 -17.33
C ASP A 459 3.59 -32.46 -17.76
N ASP A 460 4.30 -32.85 -18.83
CA ASP A 460 4.23 -34.20 -19.43
C ASP A 460 4.56 -35.33 -18.45
N ASP A 461 5.28 -35.04 -17.35
CA ASP A 461 5.63 -36.00 -16.30
C ASP A 461 4.50 -36.27 -15.28
N GLY A 462 3.39 -35.50 -15.32
CA GLY A 462 2.20 -35.70 -14.48
C GLY A 462 2.37 -35.40 -12.99
N GLU A 463 3.56 -34.97 -12.56
CA GLU A 463 3.88 -34.66 -11.16
C GLU A 463 4.15 -33.16 -10.89
N THR A 464 4.58 -32.40 -11.91
CA THR A 464 4.82 -30.96 -11.80
C THR A 464 3.67 -30.15 -12.39
N PHE A 465 3.22 -29.16 -11.62
CA PHE A 465 2.18 -28.23 -12.00
C PHE A 465 2.78 -26.83 -12.16
N GLU A 466 2.77 -26.30 -13.37
CA GLU A 466 3.17 -24.93 -13.63
C GLU A 466 1.97 -23.98 -13.52
N ASP A 467 2.02 -23.09 -12.54
CA ASP A 467 1.06 -21.99 -12.40
C ASP A 467 1.55 -20.76 -13.18
N LEU A 468 0.87 -20.44 -14.28
CA LEU A 468 1.18 -19.33 -15.18
C LEU A 468 1.01 -17.96 -14.53
N PHE A 469 0.17 -17.86 -13.50
CA PHE A 469 -0.12 -16.60 -12.85
C PHE A 469 -0.15 -16.78 -11.34
N LYS A 470 0.95 -16.39 -10.69
CA LYS A 470 1.19 -16.55 -9.24
C LYS A 470 0.95 -15.23 -8.47
N PRO A 471 -0.30 -14.83 -8.13
CA PRO A 471 -0.59 -13.63 -7.34
C PRO A 471 0.17 -13.50 -6.03
N SER A 472 0.53 -14.61 -5.40
CA SER A 472 1.29 -14.62 -4.14
C SER A 472 2.70 -14.05 -4.27
N LYS A 473 3.28 -14.06 -5.47
CA LYS A 473 4.59 -13.47 -5.77
C LYS A 473 4.50 -12.00 -6.19
N ILE A 474 3.30 -11.53 -6.56
CA ILE A 474 3.03 -10.16 -7.00
C ILE A 474 2.91 -9.25 -5.76
N PRO A 475 3.73 -8.18 -5.64
CA PRO A 475 3.61 -7.21 -4.56
C PRO A 475 2.34 -6.37 -4.71
N ASN A 476 1.87 -5.76 -3.62
CA ASN A 476 0.71 -4.87 -3.70
C ASN A 476 1.04 -3.64 -4.59
N PRO A 477 0.36 -3.45 -5.74
CA PRO A 477 0.67 -2.41 -6.72
C PRO A 477 0.47 -0.99 -6.18
N HIS A 478 -0.32 -0.84 -5.11
CA HIS A 478 -0.55 0.46 -4.46
C HIS A 478 0.75 1.13 -4.02
N PHE A 479 1.71 0.38 -3.46
CA PHE A 479 2.98 0.95 -3.00
C PHE A 479 3.80 1.51 -4.16
N GLN A 480 3.93 0.72 -5.23
CA GLN A 480 4.72 1.14 -6.38
C GLN A 480 4.08 2.33 -7.12
N ARG A 481 2.74 2.35 -7.20
CA ARG A 481 1.99 3.51 -7.71
C ARG A 481 2.18 4.74 -6.82
N LEU A 482 2.15 4.58 -5.51
CA LEU A 482 2.39 5.68 -4.57
C LEU A 482 3.80 6.26 -4.76
N TYR A 483 4.83 5.41 -4.85
CA TYR A 483 6.22 5.83 -5.04
C TYR A 483 6.45 6.52 -6.38
N GLN A 484 5.81 6.04 -7.45
CA GLN A 484 5.79 6.69 -8.76
C GLN A 484 5.26 8.13 -8.63
N CYS A 485 4.10 8.31 -8.01
CA CYS A 485 3.49 9.63 -7.84
C CYS A 485 4.35 10.54 -6.95
N LEU A 486 4.93 10.01 -5.87
CA LEU A 486 5.79 10.79 -4.97
C LEU A 486 7.07 11.26 -5.66
N GLN A 487 7.77 10.37 -6.39
CA GLN A 487 8.96 10.75 -7.16
C GLN A 487 8.61 11.81 -8.20
N HIS A 488 7.53 11.60 -8.96
CA HIS A 488 7.12 12.55 -10.00
C HIS A 488 6.81 13.92 -9.42
N LYS A 489 6.05 14.01 -8.31
CA LYS A 489 5.77 15.30 -7.67
C LYS A 489 6.99 15.93 -7.00
N ALA A 490 8.00 15.14 -6.63
CA ALA A 490 9.26 15.66 -6.08
C ALA A 490 10.11 16.35 -7.17
N PHE A 491 10.25 15.73 -8.35
CA PHE A 491 11.03 16.28 -9.46
C PHE A 491 10.25 17.27 -10.32
N HIS A 492 8.93 17.10 -10.41
CA HIS A 492 8.02 17.94 -11.20
C HIS A 492 6.87 18.49 -10.32
N PRO A 493 7.15 19.45 -9.42
CA PRO A 493 6.14 19.96 -8.47
C PRO A 493 4.90 20.57 -9.13
N ASN A 494 5.06 21.16 -10.31
CA ASN A 494 3.98 21.87 -11.02
C ASN A 494 3.20 21.00 -12.00
N GLU A 495 3.71 19.80 -12.31
CA GLU A 495 3.05 18.91 -13.27
C GLU A 495 1.93 18.08 -12.58
N PRO A 496 0.89 17.66 -13.33
CA PRO A 496 -0.14 16.78 -12.81
C PRO A 496 0.42 15.41 -12.43
N LEU A 497 -0.40 14.57 -11.79
CA LEU A 497 0.01 13.20 -11.48
C LEU A 497 0.23 12.41 -12.78
N PRO A 498 1.29 11.59 -12.86
CA PRO A 498 1.56 10.81 -14.04
C PRO A 498 0.52 9.69 -14.23
N PRO A 499 0.29 9.22 -15.47
CA PRO A 499 -0.52 8.02 -15.71
C PRO A 499 0.10 6.78 -15.03
N ILE A 500 -0.69 5.72 -14.86
CA ILE A 500 -0.16 4.45 -14.31
C ILE A 500 0.87 3.89 -15.28
N GLU A 501 2.04 3.49 -14.76
CA GLU A 501 3.06 2.84 -15.57
C GLU A 501 2.52 1.53 -16.17
N GLN A 502 2.79 1.31 -17.46
CA GLN A 502 2.27 0.15 -18.20
C GLN A 502 2.64 -1.19 -17.57
N HIS A 503 3.88 -1.34 -17.08
CA HIS A 503 4.30 -2.59 -16.42
C HIS A 503 3.47 -2.94 -15.17
N LEU A 504 2.93 -1.95 -14.45
CA LEU A 504 2.04 -2.22 -13.30
C LEU A 504 0.69 -2.75 -13.74
N LEU A 505 0.23 -2.38 -14.94
CA LEU A 505 -0.99 -2.92 -15.53
C LEU A 505 -0.72 -4.32 -16.10
N GLU A 506 0.37 -4.50 -16.85
CA GLU A 506 0.78 -5.78 -17.42
C GLU A 506 0.89 -6.88 -16.35
N MET A 507 1.46 -6.56 -15.18
CA MET A 507 1.56 -7.47 -14.05
C MET A 507 0.20 -7.95 -13.50
N LEU A 508 -0.87 -7.18 -13.69
CA LEU A 508 -2.21 -7.48 -13.19
C LEU A 508 -3.14 -8.04 -14.27
N GLU A 509 -2.71 -7.97 -15.53
CA GLU A 509 -3.48 -8.45 -16.67
C GLU A 509 -3.41 -9.98 -16.82
N MET A 510 -4.42 -10.53 -17.47
CA MET A 510 -4.46 -11.95 -17.81
C MET A 510 -3.33 -12.29 -18.80
N PRO A 511 -2.60 -13.40 -18.60
CA PRO A 511 -1.57 -13.85 -19.54
C PRO A 511 -2.11 -13.96 -20.98
N CYS A 512 -1.33 -13.49 -21.97
CA CYS A 512 -1.78 -13.40 -23.36
C CYS A 512 -2.23 -14.75 -23.93
N VAL A 513 -1.54 -15.84 -23.59
CA VAL A 513 -1.91 -17.20 -24.03
C VAL A 513 -3.32 -17.58 -23.57
N VAL A 514 -3.67 -17.22 -22.33
CA VAL A 514 -5.00 -17.49 -21.78
C VAL A 514 -6.04 -16.62 -22.49
N LYS A 515 -5.71 -15.35 -22.76
CA LYS A 515 -6.57 -14.39 -23.48
C LYS A 515 -6.95 -14.91 -24.87
N GLU A 516 -5.97 -15.41 -25.63
CA GLU A 516 -6.20 -15.95 -26.97
C GLU A 516 -7.03 -17.24 -26.92
N ARG A 517 -6.70 -18.15 -25.98
CA ARG A 517 -7.40 -19.43 -25.82
C ARG A 517 -8.87 -19.25 -25.41
N CYS A 518 -9.17 -18.30 -24.53
CA CYS A 518 -10.53 -18.13 -24.00
C CYS A 518 -11.47 -17.33 -24.90
N GLN A 519 -10.96 -16.67 -25.96
CA GLN A 519 -11.75 -15.79 -26.83
C GLN A 519 -12.97 -16.50 -27.44
N VAL A 520 -12.77 -17.71 -28.00
CA VAL A 520 -13.85 -18.46 -28.67
C VAL A 520 -14.91 -18.97 -27.68
N PRO A 521 -14.56 -19.64 -26.56
CA PRO A 521 -15.53 -20.01 -25.54
C PRO A 521 -16.28 -18.81 -24.95
N LEU A 522 -15.60 -17.67 -24.75
CA LEU A 522 -16.22 -16.46 -24.20
C LEU A 522 -17.31 -15.88 -25.12
N GLU A 523 -17.07 -15.87 -26.43
CA GLU A 523 -18.07 -15.46 -27.42
C GLU A 523 -19.30 -16.38 -27.41
N LYS A 524 -19.09 -17.70 -27.26
CA LYS A 524 -20.17 -18.69 -27.13
C LYS A 524 -20.99 -18.47 -25.86
N VAL A 525 -20.34 -18.22 -24.72
CA VAL A 525 -21.01 -17.90 -23.45
C VAL A 525 -21.82 -16.61 -23.59
N LYS A 526 -21.24 -15.56 -24.18
CA LYS A 526 -21.94 -14.28 -24.43
C LYS A 526 -23.20 -14.46 -25.27
N ALA A 527 -23.19 -15.37 -26.26
CA ALA A 527 -24.36 -15.67 -27.08
C ALA A 527 -25.45 -16.46 -26.31
N LEU A 528 -25.06 -17.39 -25.44
CA LEU A 528 -25.98 -18.27 -24.71
C LEU A 528 -26.57 -17.66 -23.42
N PHE A 529 -25.94 -16.61 -22.89
CA PHE A 529 -26.39 -15.89 -21.68
C PHE A 529 -26.71 -14.42 -21.99
N PRO A 530 -27.91 -14.12 -22.54
CA PRO A 530 -28.29 -12.75 -22.84
C PRO A 530 -28.52 -11.95 -21.56
N LEU A 531 -27.67 -10.96 -21.32
CA LEU A 531 -27.83 -10.00 -20.22
C LEU A 531 -28.54 -8.74 -20.73
N LYS A 532 -29.52 -8.26 -19.96
CA LYS A 532 -30.19 -6.98 -20.22
C LYS A 532 -29.78 -6.00 -19.14
N ASP A 533 -29.18 -4.89 -19.54
CA ASP A 533 -28.95 -3.77 -18.62
C ASP A 533 -30.30 -3.17 -18.23
N VAL A 534 -30.62 -3.25 -16.93
CA VAL A 534 -31.86 -2.70 -16.35
C VAL A 534 -31.75 -1.18 -16.13
N GLY A 535 -30.68 -0.56 -16.66
CA GLY A 535 -30.29 0.83 -16.43
C GLY A 535 -29.61 0.97 -15.07
N LYS A 536 -28.36 1.44 -15.06
CA LYS A 536 -27.74 1.92 -13.81
C LYS A 536 -28.58 3.11 -13.31
N LYS A 537 -28.75 3.25 -11.99
CA LYS A 537 -29.05 4.58 -11.42
C LYS A 537 -28.04 5.54 -12.04
N LYS A 538 -28.49 6.65 -12.65
CA LYS A 538 -27.58 7.67 -13.20
C LYS A 538 -26.54 7.97 -12.12
N GLU A 539 -25.29 7.59 -12.38
CA GLU A 539 -24.17 8.15 -11.63
C GLU A 539 -24.31 9.66 -11.75
N GLU A 540 -24.26 10.37 -10.62
CA GLU A 540 -24.34 11.83 -10.61
C GLU A 540 -23.26 12.33 -11.57
N LYS A 541 -23.69 12.98 -12.66
CA LYS A 541 -22.76 13.52 -13.65
C LYS A 541 -21.81 14.46 -12.91
N THR A 542 -20.55 14.09 -12.85
CA THR A 542 -19.50 14.91 -12.27
C THR A 542 -19.33 16.18 -13.12
N ALA A 543 -18.91 17.29 -12.51
CA ALA A 543 -18.66 18.53 -13.25
C ALA A 543 -17.72 18.33 -14.45
N GLN A 544 -16.78 17.38 -14.38
CA GLN A 544 -15.91 17.00 -15.50
C GLN A 544 -16.65 16.41 -16.71
N ASP A 545 -17.79 15.75 -16.52
CA ASP A 545 -18.62 15.24 -17.62
C ASP A 545 -19.47 16.35 -18.27
N ILE A 546 -19.67 17.46 -17.54
CA ILE A 546 -20.45 18.63 -17.97
C ILE A 546 -19.52 19.64 -18.67
N PHE A 547 -18.32 19.84 -18.13
CA PHE A 547 -17.27 20.69 -18.67
C PHE A 547 -16.16 19.83 -19.26
N LYS A 548 -16.43 19.20 -20.41
CA LYS A 548 -15.33 18.64 -21.22
C LYS A 548 -14.46 19.81 -21.67
N ASP A 549 -13.18 19.80 -21.30
CA ASP A 549 -12.17 20.66 -21.91
C ASP A 549 -11.97 20.19 -23.35
N ASP A 550 -12.75 20.75 -24.28
CA ASP A 550 -12.48 20.67 -25.71
C ASP A 550 -11.25 21.55 -26.02
N ASN A 551 -10.06 21.01 -25.74
CA ASN A 551 -8.78 21.57 -26.22
C ASN A 551 -8.32 20.89 -27.52
N GLU A 552 -9.26 20.54 -28.41
CA GLU A 552 -8.97 20.31 -29.83
C GLU A 552 -10.02 20.99 -30.72
N ASP A 553 -9.52 21.60 -31.79
CA ASP A 553 -10.15 22.58 -32.67
C ASP A 553 -11.60 22.29 -33.14
N GLY A 554 -12.44 23.32 -33.03
CA GLY A 554 -13.23 23.79 -34.18
C GLY A 554 -14.68 23.31 -34.36
N HIS A 555 -15.62 23.83 -33.57
CA HIS A 555 -16.87 24.42 -34.10
C HIS A 555 -17.68 25.13 -33.00
N ASN A 556 -17.96 26.42 -33.18
CA ASN A 556 -18.86 27.20 -32.34
C ASN A 556 -20.34 26.86 -32.66
N PRO A 557 -21.18 26.54 -31.65
CA PRO A 557 -22.60 26.86 -31.70
C PRO A 557 -22.92 27.96 -30.69
N LYS A 558 -23.16 29.16 -31.22
CA LYS A 558 -23.92 30.31 -30.69
C LYS A 558 -24.10 30.39 -29.16
N LYS A 559 -23.32 31.29 -28.54
CA LYS A 559 -23.58 31.89 -27.22
C LYS A 559 -25.03 32.38 -27.09
N GLN A 560 -25.78 31.81 -26.14
CA GLN A 560 -26.89 32.52 -25.52
C GLN A 560 -26.29 33.60 -24.60
N LYS A 561 -26.71 34.85 -24.81
CA LYS A 561 -26.45 35.95 -23.88
C LYS A 561 -27.16 35.63 -22.56
N ILE A 562 -26.38 35.49 -21.50
CA ILE A 562 -26.86 35.72 -20.13
C ILE A 562 -26.35 37.10 -19.77
N GLU A 563 -27.30 37.99 -19.47
CA GLU A 563 -27.02 39.34 -18.99
C GLU A 563 -26.32 39.28 -17.63
N ASP A 564 -25.40 40.21 -17.44
CA ASP A 564 -24.58 40.39 -16.25
C ASP A 564 -25.46 40.60 -14.99
N GLU A 565 -25.44 39.63 -14.08
CA GLU A 565 -25.64 39.89 -12.65
C GLU A 565 -24.44 39.32 -11.90
N GLU A 566 -23.65 40.24 -11.31
CA GLU A 566 -22.55 39.96 -10.40
C GLU A 566 -23.07 39.25 -9.14
N ASP A 567 -23.17 37.93 -9.18
CA ASP A 567 -23.20 37.11 -7.97
C ASP A 567 -22.00 36.17 -7.98
N SER A 568 -21.03 36.47 -7.12
CA SER A 568 -19.84 35.64 -6.92
C SER A 568 -20.27 34.23 -6.49
N PHE A 569 -20.21 33.29 -7.43
CA PHE A 569 -20.35 31.86 -7.14
C PHE A 569 -19.14 31.39 -6.33
N SER A 570 -19.34 31.24 -5.02
CA SER A 570 -18.36 30.65 -4.10
C SER A 570 -18.79 29.23 -3.73
N ILE A 571 -17.86 28.27 -3.92
CA ILE A 571 -18.02 26.84 -3.61
C ILE A 571 -18.38 26.60 -2.13
N ILE A 572 -18.14 27.57 -1.25
CA ILE A 572 -18.50 27.53 0.18
C ILE A 572 -20.02 27.38 0.37
N LYS A 573 -20.84 27.98 -0.51
CA LYS A 573 -22.32 27.94 -0.43
C LYS A 573 -22.94 26.55 -0.68
N LEU A 574 -22.18 25.59 -1.19
CA LEU A 574 -22.66 24.21 -1.42
C LEU A 574 -22.31 23.26 -0.28
N ALA A 575 -21.30 23.58 0.52
CA ALA A 575 -20.84 22.75 1.64
C ALA A 575 -21.52 23.13 2.96
N GLU A 576 -21.85 24.41 3.15
CA GLU A 576 -22.71 24.88 4.23
C GLU A 576 -24.16 24.65 3.79
N GLY A 577 -24.87 23.72 4.42
CA GLY A 577 -26.28 23.46 4.12
C GLY A 577 -27.11 24.75 4.16
N ASN A 578 -28.28 24.74 3.51
CA ASN A 578 -29.17 25.90 3.51
C ASN A 578 -29.38 26.41 4.95
N VAL A 579 -28.85 27.60 5.26
CA VAL A 579 -29.05 28.24 6.56
C VAL A 579 -30.54 28.53 6.70
N THR A 580 -31.18 27.90 7.67
CA THR A 580 -32.62 28.03 7.97
C THR A 580 -32.92 28.86 9.22
N SER A 581 -31.93 29.07 10.09
CA SER A 581 -32.03 29.89 11.31
C SER A 581 -30.67 30.50 11.69
N VAL A 582 -30.67 31.52 12.55
CA VAL A 582 -29.43 32.18 13.01
C VAL A 582 -28.72 31.33 14.06
N GLY A 583 -27.58 30.73 13.69
CA GLY A 583 -26.80 29.82 14.54
C GLY A 583 -25.88 30.55 15.54
N SER A 584 -25.29 29.78 16.46
CA SER A 584 -24.40 30.30 17.52
C SER A 584 -22.95 30.49 17.06
N VAL A 585 -22.54 29.77 16.00
CA VAL A 585 -21.14 29.76 15.50
C VAL A 585 -20.81 31.05 14.74
N ASN A 586 -21.60 31.41 13.71
CA ASN A 586 -21.42 32.61 12.86
C ASN A 586 -22.73 33.43 12.66
N PRO A 587 -23.38 33.90 13.74
CA PRO A 587 -24.71 34.52 13.71
C PRO A 587 -24.83 35.75 12.79
N ALA A 588 -23.77 36.54 12.65
CA ALA A 588 -23.78 37.73 11.80
C ALA A 588 -23.88 37.39 10.31
N GLU A 589 -23.24 36.31 9.87
CA GLU A 589 -23.29 35.88 8.47
C GLU A 589 -24.58 35.11 8.19
N ASP A 590 -25.03 34.27 9.12
CA ASP A 590 -26.31 33.57 9.06
C ASP A 590 -27.48 34.56 8.90
N PHE A 591 -27.45 35.65 9.68
CA PHE A 591 -28.45 36.72 9.58
C PHE A 591 -28.44 37.39 8.19
N ARG A 592 -27.27 37.69 7.61
CA ARG A 592 -27.19 38.26 6.25
C ARG A 592 -27.75 37.32 5.20
N ILE A 593 -27.46 36.03 5.30
CA ILE A 593 -27.94 35.01 4.37
C ILE A 593 -29.47 34.93 4.45
N LEU A 594 -30.03 34.81 5.66
CA LEU A 594 -31.47 34.67 5.88
C LEU A 594 -32.25 35.92 5.45
N VAL A 595 -31.72 37.11 5.71
CA VAL A 595 -32.35 38.38 5.33
C VAL A 595 -32.41 38.59 3.82
N ARG A 596 -31.47 38.00 3.06
CA ARG A 596 -31.45 38.05 1.59
C ARG A 596 -32.33 37.00 0.92
N GLN A 597 -32.81 36.00 1.66
CA GLN A 597 -33.73 35.00 1.12
C GLN A 597 -35.14 35.58 0.93
N LYS A 598 -35.75 35.36 -0.23
CA LYS A 598 -37.06 35.94 -0.61
C LYS A 598 -38.25 35.50 0.26
N ASN A 599 -38.10 34.48 1.11
CA ASN A 599 -39.19 33.84 1.85
C ASN A 599 -39.16 34.03 3.38
N ALA A 600 -38.16 34.72 3.94
CA ALA A 600 -38.03 34.88 5.38
C ALA A 600 -38.66 36.19 5.88
N ASP A 601 -39.46 36.15 6.95
CA ASP A 601 -39.91 37.38 7.62
C ASP A 601 -38.74 38.00 8.39
N PHE A 602 -38.31 39.18 7.95
CA PHE A 602 -37.25 39.95 8.58
C PHE A 602 -37.46 40.12 10.09
N LYS A 603 -38.71 40.25 10.56
CA LYS A 603 -38.98 40.45 11.99
C LYS A 603 -38.60 39.22 12.80
N ASP A 604 -38.94 38.03 12.31
CA ASP A 604 -38.65 36.76 12.98
C ASP A 604 -37.16 36.46 12.97
N VAL A 605 -36.49 36.68 11.84
CA VAL A 605 -35.03 36.52 11.72
C VAL A 605 -34.28 37.52 12.61
N SER A 606 -34.78 38.76 12.72
CA SER A 606 -34.24 39.76 13.64
C SER A 606 -34.40 39.33 15.10
N GLN A 607 -35.55 38.73 15.46
CA GLN A 607 -35.77 38.24 16.82
C GLN A 607 -34.83 37.09 17.16
N GLN A 608 -34.54 36.19 16.22
CA GLN A 608 -33.54 35.13 16.41
C GLN A 608 -32.15 35.72 16.67
N LEU A 609 -31.72 36.72 15.88
CA LEU A 609 -30.44 37.39 16.09
C LEU A 609 -30.39 38.12 17.46
N ILE A 610 -31.48 38.79 17.84
CA ILE A 610 -31.59 39.50 19.13
C ILE A 610 -31.44 38.52 20.29
N ASN A 611 -32.08 37.34 20.21
CA ASN A 611 -31.95 36.30 21.24
C ASN A 611 -30.50 35.79 21.36
N ARG A 612 -29.79 35.61 20.23
CA ARG A 612 -28.36 35.24 20.25
C ARG A 612 -27.48 36.34 20.83
N ILE A 613 -27.77 37.61 20.54
CA ILE A 613 -27.09 38.75 21.15
C ILE A 613 -27.34 38.76 22.67
N ASP A 614 -28.58 38.57 23.12
CA ASP A 614 -28.91 38.48 24.54
C ASP A 614 -28.13 37.35 25.24
N GLN A 615 -28.04 36.15 24.63
CA GLN A 615 -27.26 35.02 25.15
C GLN A 615 -25.77 35.36 25.28
N PHE A 616 -25.17 36.01 24.26
CA PHE A 616 -23.77 36.44 24.34
C PHE A 616 -23.50 37.46 25.46
N LEU A 617 -24.49 38.29 25.77
CA LEU A 617 -24.39 39.28 26.85
C LEU A 617 -24.45 38.65 28.25
N GLU A 618 -25.04 37.47 28.40
CA GLU A 618 -25.14 36.75 29.68
C GLU A 618 -23.82 36.10 30.11
N HIS A 619 -22.98 35.69 29.16
CA HIS A 619 -21.69 35.05 29.44
C HIS A 619 -20.56 36.01 29.88
N LYS A 620 -20.78 37.34 29.80
CA LYS A 620 -19.85 38.40 30.25
C LYS A 620 -18.37 38.21 29.86
N SER A 621 -18.10 37.67 28.67
CA SER A 621 -16.74 37.49 28.14
C SER A 621 -16.44 38.50 27.03
N SER A 622 -15.18 38.94 26.93
CA SER A 622 -14.76 39.91 25.90
C SER A 622 -14.95 39.37 24.47
N GLN A 623 -14.77 38.06 24.25
CA GLN A 623 -14.96 37.44 22.93
C GLN A 623 -16.43 37.44 22.51
N TYR A 624 -17.35 37.13 23.43
CA TYR A 624 -18.79 37.15 23.16
C TYR A 624 -19.32 38.59 23.02
N TYR A 625 -18.75 39.57 23.74
CA TYR A 625 -19.04 40.99 23.52
C TYR A 625 -18.67 41.44 22.12
N MET A 626 -17.49 41.07 21.61
CA MET A 626 -17.09 41.40 20.23
C MET A 626 -17.97 40.72 19.18
N LYS A 627 -18.37 39.46 19.39
CA LYS A 627 -19.35 38.77 18.53
C LYS A 627 -20.72 39.48 18.55
N GLY A 628 -21.21 39.86 19.73
CA GLY A 628 -22.44 40.62 19.90
C GLY A 628 -22.41 41.97 19.18
N ILE A 629 -21.33 42.74 19.33
CA ILE A 629 -21.15 44.03 18.62
C ILE A 629 -21.15 43.84 17.11
N ASN A 630 -20.46 42.80 16.60
CA ASN A 630 -20.48 42.50 15.17
C ASN A 630 -21.91 42.20 14.68
N CYS A 631 -22.69 41.44 15.46
CA CYS A 631 -24.10 41.16 15.14
C CYS A 631 -24.95 42.43 15.13
N ILE A 632 -24.78 43.33 16.10
CA ILE A 632 -25.49 44.62 16.17
C ILE A 632 -25.15 45.50 14.96
N ARG A 633 -23.87 45.56 14.58
CA ARG A 633 -23.41 46.31 13.39
C ARG A 633 -24.07 45.78 12.11
N VAL A 634 -24.04 44.47 11.92
CA VAL A 634 -24.67 43.83 10.75
C VAL A 634 -26.19 44.01 10.75
N PHE A 635 -26.82 43.91 11.92
CA PHE A 635 -28.25 44.16 12.06
C PHE A 635 -28.63 45.59 11.65
N ARG A 636 -27.82 46.58 12.02
CA ARG A 636 -28.00 47.98 11.60
C ARG A 636 -27.88 48.15 10.09
N GLU A 637 -26.82 47.60 9.50
CA GLU A 637 -26.53 47.71 8.06
C GLU A 637 -27.68 47.15 7.21
N GLU A 638 -28.13 45.93 7.52
CA GLU A 638 -29.20 45.28 6.76
C GLU A 638 -30.58 45.90 7.03
N SER A 639 -30.84 46.41 8.24
CA SER A 639 -32.06 47.16 8.56
C SER A 639 -32.17 48.46 7.75
N ILE A 640 -31.04 49.14 7.50
CA ILE A 640 -30.99 50.35 6.67
C ILE A 640 -31.24 49.98 5.20
N LYS A 641 -30.54 48.98 4.68
CA LYS A 641 -30.69 48.54 3.28
C LYS A 641 -32.13 48.14 2.93
N LEU A 642 -32.82 47.47 3.85
CA LEU A 642 -34.21 47.02 3.66
C LEU A 642 -35.27 48.04 4.13
N SER A 643 -34.87 49.25 4.52
CA SER A 643 -35.77 50.29 5.04
C SER A 643 -36.62 49.85 6.26
N LYS A 644 -36.19 48.81 6.99
CA LYS A 644 -36.84 48.27 8.20
C LYS A 644 -36.18 48.81 9.49
N VAL A 645 -35.85 50.09 9.48
CA VAL A 645 -35.10 50.78 10.56
C VAL A 645 -35.84 50.79 11.91
N ARG A 646 -37.17 50.68 11.90
CA ARG A 646 -37.97 50.62 13.15
C ARG A 646 -37.59 49.43 14.02
N CYS A 647 -37.42 48.23 13.45
CA CYS A 647 -37.07 47.03 14.21
C CYS A 647 -35.72 47.18 14.95
N PHE A 648 -34.75 47.83 14.31
CA PHE A 648 -33.45 48.09 14.90
C PHE A 648 -33.52 49.17 16.00
N ASN A 649 -34.30 50.24 15.79
CA ASN A 649 -34.47 51.29 16.79
C ASN A 649 -35.20 50.79 18.05
N ASP A 650 -36.23 49.96 17.87
CA ASP A 650 -36.96 49.32 18.97
C ASP A 650 -36.03 48.39 19.76
N PHE A 651 -35.19 47.61 19.07
CA PHE A 651 -34.15 46.79 19.68
C PHE A 651 -33.13 47.63 20.46
N LEU A 652 -32.62 48.73 19.90
CA LEU A 652 -31.66 49.59 20.58
C LEU A 652 -32.22 50.20 21.88
N GLN A 653 -33.49 50.62 21.87
CA GLN A 653 -34.14 51.12 23.09
C GLN A 653 -34.28 50.01 24.14
N ALA A 654 -34.66 48.80 23.72
CA ALA A 654 -34.75 47.65 24.61
C ALA A 654 -33.38 47.22 25.15
N LEU A 655 -32.34 47.24 24.32
CA LEU A 655 -30.97 46.94 24.70
C LEU A 655 -30.46 47.95 25.73
N LYS A 656 -30.72 49.26 25.52
CA LYS A 656 -30.33 50.31 26.46
C LYS A 656 -30.98 50.12 27.84
N SER A 657 -32.28 49.84 27.89
CA SER A 657 -32.98 49.56 29.16
C SER A 657 -32.39 48.31 29.85
N LYS A 658 -32.13 47.23 29.11
CA LYS A 658 -31.56 45.99 29.65
C LYS A 658 -30.14 46.16 30.20
N VAL A 659 -29.33 47.01 29.56
CA VAL A 659 -27.97 47.32 30.01
C VAL A 659 -27.99 48.06 31.35
N GLU A 660 -28.91 49.03 31.50
CA GLU A 660 -29.12 49.79 32.74
C GLU A 660 -29.61 48.86 33.88
N ASP A 661 -30.47 47.88 33.59
CA ASP A 661 -31.02 46.93 34.57
C ASP A 661 -30.05 45.80 34.97
N LYS A 662 -29.21 45.28 34.05
CA LYS A 662 -28.32 44.12 34.28
C LYS A 662 -26.87 44.48 34.66
N ALA A 663 -26.57 45.76 34.92
CA ALA A 663 -25.22 46.27 35.24
C ALA A 663 -24.14 45.87 34.21
N LEU A 664 -24.44 46.01 32.91
CA LEU A 664 -23.55 45.70 31.78
C LEU A 664 -22.82 46.95 31.27
N VAL A 665 -22.28 47.76 32.20
CA VAL A 665 -21.68 49.07 31.89
C VAL A 665 -20.46 48.92 30.96
N ASP A 666 -19.62 47.92 31.21
CA ASP A 666 -18.42 47.63 30.42
C ASP A 666 -18.73 47.34 28.94
N PHE A 667 -19.81 46.60 28.67
CA PHE A 667 -20.25 46.32 27.30
C PHE A 667 -20.78 47.59 26.60
N TRP A 668 -21.54 48.40 27.32
CA TRP A 668 -22.14 49.62 26.78
C TRP A 668 -21.10 50.70 26.47
N GLU A 669 -20.05 50.82 27.28
CA GLU A 669 -18.92 51.72 27.00
C GLU A 669 -18.21 51.32 25.69
N ILE A 670 -18.05 50.03 25.42
CA ILE A 670 -17.45 49.53 24.17
C ILE A 670 -18.38 49.77 22.96
N VAL A 671 -19.70 49.72 23.15
CA VAL A 671 -20.70 49.98 22.08
C VAL A 671 -20.82 51.47 21.73
N VAL A 672 -20.59 52.37 22.69
CA VAL A 672 -20.69 53.83 22.52
C VAL A 672 -19.41 54.44 21.93
N GLN A 673 -18.27 53.75 22.04
CA GLN A 673 -17.04 54.06 21.29
C GLN A 673 -17.19 53.72 19.81
#